data_AF-A0A7W9GZC1-F1
#
_entry.id   AF-A0A7W9GZC1-F1
#
_cell.length_a   1.000
_cell.length_b   1.000
_cell.length_c   1.000
_cell.angle_alpha   90.00
_cell.angle_beta   90.00
_cell.angle_gamma   90.00
#
_symmetry.space_group_name_H-M   'P 1'
#
loop_
_entity.id
_entity.type
_entity.pdbx_description
1 polymer ?
#
loop_
_entity_poly.entity_id
_entity_poly.type
_entity_poly.pdbx_seq_one_letter_code
_entity_poly.pdbx_strand_id
1 'polypeptide(L)'
;MWDDAFPSFLIGLREGLEAGLIVSVLVATLVRAGAKSRLPQVWTGVLAAIALSLSFGAVLTFTAASLSTTAQEAFGGMLSVVAVAFVTAMVFWMRRSARSLAGEIKEKVTEALTMGAGVLVLTSFLAVGREGLETALFLWTTARAADESAGPLTGAGVGLVLAAVLCWGLYRRVLSIDLTRFFTATGAVLVVIAAGVLGYGLRDLQEGGVLPGGTSYAVDLSGSVDAGSWYSTLLQGVLNLTPTMTWLQVAGYVGYLGVVMTLFVRGARGATPTPTPSPSPSPTRTPIPTPVTSASSTPPPSTSVTPPGPAKAPTPQPTLAPSRRRSAWLLPVAVVAVPALLAGLVVALARPKPAGGETVAVSAKDCGQGFTAPERGRRTFQMRNTGDQTAEVYLIDPATNAVYGEIEGLAPGTTRDLVVTVAGGTYAWRCVPTDGKAVTSKAVRVGGAAGAGAVVPVSEEDLAGPLRVYKAYVNRGLATLVTETRKLGEDIRAGHLDTARADWLTAHRTYASLGAAYGTFDDFDRKINGRPDGLPDGVHDKDFTGFQRIEYGLWHGQSADELKGPARQLAADSAGLRKAFPHQDFDASDLPLRAHEIMENTLQFELTGDTDQGSGTGLATADANLAGTRELLTVLRPLLTNRAPHLLPAVDADIARLWTLLDAEHRDGRWTPVDRLGRTAKARIDGATGQLLEDLSPVPDLLEIRKSA
;
A
#
# COMPACT_ATOMS: atom_id res chain seq x y z
N MET A 1 10.18 33.22 1.31
CA MET A 1 10.93 32.80 0.09
C MET A 1 12.11 31.88 0.39
N TRP A 2 13.09 32.27 1.21
CA TRP A 2 14.10 31.31 1.71
C TRP A 2 13.47 30.36 2.74
N ASP A 3 12.45 30.87 3.40
CA ASP A 3 11.75 30.36 4.57
C ASP A 3 10.95 29.11 4.19
N ASP A 4 10.10 29.24 3.17
CA ASP A 4 9.32 28.17 2.52
C ASP A 4 10.20 27.22 1.67
N ALA A 5 11.43 27.61 1.34
CA ALA A 5 12.38 26.78 0.61
C ALA A 5 13.20 25.86 1.54
N PHE A 6 13.41 26.23 2.82
CA PHE A 6 14.33 25.54 3.71
C PHE A 6 13.93 24.08 4.05
N PRO A 7 12.66 23.73 4.32
CA PRO A 7 12.26 22.35 4.56
C PRO A 7 12.52 21.45 3.34
N SER A 8 12.09 21.90 2.16
CA SER A 8 12.28 21.18 0.89
C SER A 8 13.75 21.09 0.47
N PHE A 9 14.57 22.08 0.83
CA PHE A 9 16.03 22.01 0.69
C PHE A 9 16.63 20.89 1.53
N LEU A 10 16.21 20.72 2.79
CA LEU A 10 16.71 19.63 3.64
C LEU A 10 16.27 18.25 3.13
N ILE A 11 15.04 18.13 2.63
CA ILE A 11 14.53 16.91 1.97
C ILE A 11 15.38 16.61 0.73
N GLY A 12 15.48 17.54 -0.23
CA GLY A 12 16.23 17.34 -1.47
C GLY A 12 17.74 17.09 -1.25
N LEU A 13 18.33 17.69 -0.21
CA LEU A 13 19.71 17.43 0.20
C LEU A 13 19.90 16.03 0.80
N ARG A 14 18.92 15.55 1.56
CA ARG A 14 18.96 14.22 2.19
C ARG A 14 18.73 13.13 1.16
N GLU A 15 17.56 13.06 0.55
CA GLU A 15 17.19 11.93 -0.30
C GLU A 15 18.10 11.87 -1.55
N GLY A 16 18.52 13.03 -2.06
CA GLY A 16 19.52 13.15 -3.12
C GLY A 16 20.93 12.65 -2.73
N LEU A 17 21.29 12.71 -1.43
CA LEU A 17 22.54 12.18 -0.92
C LEU A 17 22.44 10.68 -0.66
N GLU A 18 21.28 10.17 -0.25
CA GLU A 18 21.05 8.73 -0.07
C GLU A 18 21.05 8.00 -1.42
N ALA A 19 20.24 8.44 -2.39
CA ALA A 19 20.28 7.95 -3.77
C ALA A 19 21.66 8.18 -4.42
N GLY A 20 22.24 9.36 -4.22
CA GLY A 20 23.55 9.74 -4.75
C GLY A 20 24.70 8.90 -4.20
N LEU A 21 24.63 8.45 -2.93
CA LEU A 21 25.61 7.55 -2.31
C LEU A 21 25.54 6.17 -2.96
N ILE A 22 24.34 5.61 -3.14
CA ILE A 22 24.16 4.29 -3.78
C ILE A 22 24.71 4.31 -5.21
N VAL A 23 24.33 5.31 -6.02
CA VAL A 23 24.87 5.51 -7.37
C VAL A 23 26.38 5.69 -7.35
N SER A 24 26.93 6.47 -6.41
CA SER A 24 28.37 6.68 -6.28
C SER A 24 29.13 5.39 -5.96
N VAL A 25 28.56 4.49 -5.15
CA VAL A 25 29.17 3.17 -4.89
C VAL A 25 29.07 2.26 -6.12
N LEU A 26 27.92 2.19 -6.79
CA LEU A 26 27.76 1.41 -8.05
C LEU A 26 28.71 1.88 -9.16
N VAL A 27 28.89 3.20 -9.31
CA VAL A 27 29.88 3.77 -10.25
C VAL A 27 31.31 3.45 -9.79
N ALA A 28 31.63 3.59 -8.50
CA ALA A 28 32.96 3.31 -7.98
C ALA A 28 33.35 1.82 -8.10
N THR A 29 32.42 0.88 -7.95
CA THR A 29 32.69 -0.56 -8.08
C THR A 29 32.86 -0.96 -9.54
N LEU A 30 32.01 -0.49 -10.46
CA LEU A 30 32.19 -0.69 -11.91
C LEU A 30 33.50 -0.08 -12.43
N VAL A 31 33.89 1.11 -11.93
CA VAL A 31 35.17 1.74 -12.29
C VAL A 31 36.38 0.97 -11.74
N ARG A 32 36.31 0.47 -10.50
CA ARG A 32 37.38 -0.37 -9.90
C ARG A 32 37.50 -1.74 -10.57
N ALA A 33 36.39 -2.34 -11.00
CA ALA A 33 36.35 -3.58 -11.75
C ALA A 33 36.72 -3.42 -13.25
N GLY A 34 37.15 -2.23 -13.69
CA GLY A 34 37.48 -1.93 -15.10
C GLY A 34 36.29 -1.87 -16.06
N ALA A 35 35.08 -2.23 -15.60
CA ALA A 35 33.86 -2.37 -16.38
C ALA A 35 33.20 -1.03 -16.76
N LYS A 36 33.99 -0.02 -17.14
CA LYS A 36 33.51 1.33 -17.51
C LYS A 36 32.48 1.33 -18.66
N SER A 37 32.55 0.32 -19.54
CA SER A 37 31.57 0.09 -20.61
C SER A 37 30.16 -0.31 -20.12
N ARG A 38 30.00 -0.64 -18.82
CA ARG A 38 28.70 -0.91 -18.17
C ARG A 38 28.11 0.31 -17.43
N LEU A 39 28.76 1.47 -17.46
CA LEU A 39 28.23 2.69 -16.82
C LEU A 39 26.92 3.23 -17.45
N PRO A 40 26.68 3.16 -18.78
CA PRO A 40 25.41 3.61 -19.37
C PRO A 40 24.18 2.87 -18.82
N GLN A 41 24.33 1.61 -18.39
CA GLN A 41 23.27 0.80 -17.79
C GLN A 41 22.82 1.37 -16.43
N VAL A 42 23.77 1.79 -15.60
CA VAL A 42 23.47 2.48 -14.32
C VAL A 42 22.71 3.78 -14.61
N TRP A 43 23.22 4.62 -15.51
CA TRP A 43 22.56 5.87 -15.89
C TRP A 43 21.18 5.67 -16.53
N THR A 44 20.96 4.57 -17.26
CA THR A 44 19.62 4.21 -17.78
C THR A 44 18.64 3.93 -16.65
N GLY A 45 19.06 3.18 -15.62
CA GLY A 45 18.23 2.92 -14.43
C GLY A 45 17.94 4.19 -13.63
N VAL A 46 18.96 5.04 -13.42
CA VAL A 46 18.82 6.34 -12.75
C VAL A 46 17.85 7.27 -13.48
N LEU A 47 17.97 7.40 -14.82
CA LEU A 47 17.07 8.24 -15.61
C LEU A 47 15.63 7.71 -15.64
N ALA A 48 15.44 6.40 -15.69
CA ALA A 48 14.12 5.78 -15.59
C ALA A 48 13.48 5.99 -14.20
N ALA A 49 14.27 5.93 -13.12
CA ALA A 49 13.83 6.22 -11.77
C ALA A 49 13.41 7.69 -11.58
N ILE A 50 14.20 8.64 -12.10
CA ILE A 50 13.87 10.07 -12.10
C ILE A 50 12.58 10.32 -12.90
N ALA A 51 12.44 9.71 -14.09
CA ALA A 51 11.23 9.82 -14.91
C ALA A 51 9.99 9.28 -14.19
N LEU A 52 10.09 8.13 -13.50
CA LEU A 52 9.02 7.58 -12.67
C LEU A 52 8.65 8.53 -11.52
N SER A 53 9.64 9.05 -10.81
CA SER A 53 9.45 9.94 -9.64
C SER A 53 8.75 11.24 -10.02
N LEU A 54 9.16 11.86 -11.14
CA LEU A 54 8.51 13.04 -11.70
C LEU A 54 7.09 12.74 -12.19
N SER A 55 6.88 11.56 -12.81
CA SER A 55 5.53 11.13 -13.25
C SER A 55 4.60 10.90 -12.05
N PHE A 56 5.11 10.33 -10.95
CA PHE A 56 4.35 10.11 -9.72
C PHE A 56 3.97 11.43 -9.03
N GLY A 57 4.92 12.36 -8.87
CA GLY A 57 4.63 13.71 -8.35
C GLY A 57 3.64 14.49 -9.22
N ALA A 58 3.71 14.33 -10.54
CA ALA A 58 2.71 14.88 -11.46
C ALA A 58 1.32 14.24 -11.26
N VAL A 59 1.24 12.91 -11.17
CA VAL A 59 -0.02 12.20 -10.90
C VAL A 59 -0.64 12.63 -9.56
N LEU A 60 0.14 12.71 -8.46
CA LEU A 60 -0.36 13.23 -7.19
C LEU A 60 -0.93 14.66 -7.33
N THR A 61 -0.24 15.52 -8.08
CA THR A 61 -0.65 16.91 -8.31
C THR A 61 -1.95 17.00 -9.12
N PHE A 62 -2.05 16.29 -10.24
CA PHE A 62 -3.24 16.35 -11.11
C PHE A 62 -4.44 15.58 -10.55
N THR A 63 -4.22 14.46 -9.85
CA THR A 63 -5.29 13.74 -9.13
C THR A 63 -5.86 14.61 -8.03
N ALA A 64 -5.03 15.20 -7.15
CA ALA A 64 -5.52 16.08 -6.09
C ALA A 64 -6.23 17.33 -6.64
N ALA A 65 -5.74 17.92 -7.72
CA ALA A 65 -6.40 19.03 -8.42
C ALA A 65 -7.71 18.62 -9.14
N SER A 66 -8.04 17.33 -9.17
CA SER A 66 -9.30 16.77 -9.68
C SER A 66 -10.28 16.38 -8.56
N LEU A 67 -9.91 16.55 -7.28
CA LEU A 67 -10.77 16.32 -6.12
C LEU A 67 -11.55 17.61 -5.76
N SER A 68 -12.73 17.47 -5.17
CA SER A 68 -13.44 18.59 -4.52
C SER A 68 -12.68 19.08 -3.29
N THR A 69 -12.75 20.37 -2.94
CA THR A 69 -11.93 21.01 -1.89
C THR A 69 -11.87 20.22 -0.58
N THR A 70 -13.01 19.86 0.02
CA THR A 70 -13.10 19.04 1.25
C THR A 70 -12.42 17.67 1.12
N ALA A 71 -12.47 17.05 -0.06
CA ALA A 71 -11.76 15.80 -0.34
C ALA A 71 -10.27 16.03 -0.64
N GLN A 72 -9.89 17.19 -1.19
CA GLN A 72 -8.49 17.60 -1.38
C GLN A 72 -7.82 17.92 -0.03
N GLU A 73 -8.54 18.57 0.89
CA GLU A 73 -8.16 18.81 2.29
C GLU A 73 -8.04 17.46 3.02
N ALA A 74 -9.07 16.62 3.03
CA ALA A 74 -9.00 15.29 3.64
C ALA A 74 -7.86 14.41 3.08
N PHE A 75 -7.64 14.44 1.76
CA PHE A 75 -6.54 13.71 1.08
C PHE A 75 -5.16 14.31 1.39
N GLY A 76 -5.03 15.65 1.41
CA GLY A 76 -3.81 16.36 1.77
C GLY A 76 -3.41 16.12 3.23
N GLY A 77 -4.38 16.16 4.14
CA GLY A 77 -4.20 15.87 5.55
C GLY A 77 -3.87 14.39 5.82
N MET A 78 -4.58 13.46 5.16
CA MET A 78 -4.28 12.03 5.25
C MET A 78 -2.88 11.72 4.70
N LEU A 79 -2.51 12.26 3.54
CA LEU A 79 -1.15 12.12 2.99
C LEU A 79 -0.09 12.79 3.87
N SER A 80 -0.42 13.87 4.59
CA SER A 80 0.48 14.50 5.55
C SER A 80 0.71 13.62 6.79
N VAL A 81 -0.33 12.97 7.32
CA VAL A 81 -0.20 11.97 8.40
C VAL A 81 0.63 10.77 7.94
N VAL A 82 0.36 10.23 6.74
CA VAL A 82 1.14 9.14 6.14
C VAL A 82 2.60 9.56 5.93
N ALA A 83 2.85 10.76 5.38
CA ALA A 83 4.20 11.29 5.19
C ALA A 83 4.95 11.40 6.52
N VAL A 84 4.31 11.88 7.58
CA VAL A 84 4.89 11.96 8.93
C VAL A 84 5.21 10.57 9.48
N ALA A 85 4.36 9.57 9.27
CA ALA A 85 4.64 8.19 9.65
C ALA A 85 5.86 7.62 8.91
N PHE A 86 5.96 7.83 7.60
CA PHE A 86 7.10 7.43 6.77
C PHE A 86 8.40 8.15 7.16
N VAL A 87 8.38 9.48 7.34
CA VAL A 87 9.54 10.26 7.83
C VAL A 87 10.00 9.73 9.20
N THR A 88 9.07 9.49 10.13
CA THR A 88 9.39 8.94 11.45
C THR A 88 10.08 7.57 11.34
N ALA A 89 9.49 6.66 10.57
CA ALA A 89 10.04 5.33 10.34
C ALA A 89 11.44 5.40 9.71
N MET A 90 11.63 6.23 8.68
CA MET A 90 12.91 6.32 7.98
C MET A 90 14.00 7.01 8.80
N VAL A 91 13.68 8.05 9.59
CA VAL A 91 14.62 8.68 10.52
C VAL A 91 15.14 7.69 11.58
N PHE A 92 14.29 6.78 12.08
CA PHE A 92 14.75 5.70 12.96
C PHE A 92 15.48 4.57 12.22
N TRP A 93 15.07 4.23 11.01
CA TRP A 93 15.70 3.20 10.17
C TRP A 93 17.11 3.60 9.76
N MET A 94 17.33 4.79 9.20
CA MET A 94 18.66 5.29 8.83
C MET A 94 19.63 5.32 10.01
N ARG A 95 19.18 5.75 11.20
CA ARG A 95 19.99 5.75 12.43
C ARG A 95 20.46 4.34 12.83
N ARG A 96 19.76 3.29 12.35
CA ARG A 96 20.19 1.88 12.43
C ARG A 96 21.15 1.55 11.28
N SER A 97 20.74 1.77 10.03
CA SER A 97 21.41 1.37 8.79
C SER A 97 22.75 2.07 8.52
N ALA A 98 22.94 3.32 9.00
CA ALA A 98 24.17 4.09 8.83
C ALA A 98 25.42 3.41 9.43
N ARG A 99 25.23 2.38 10.28
CA ARG A 99 26.30 1.55 10.86
C ARG A 99 26.57 0.25 10.10
N SER A 100 25.66 -0.23 9.24
CA SER A 100 25.82 -1.50 8.48
C SER A 100 26.09 -1.31 6.99
N LEU A 101 25.65 -0.19 6.38
CA LEU A 101 25.73 0.08 4.93
C LEU A 101 27.11 -0.22 4.31
N ALA A 102 28.19 0.16 4.99
CA ALA A 102 29.56 0.00 4.49
C ALA A 102 30.02 -1.48 4.39
N GLY A 103 29.38 -2.40 5.12
CA GLY A 103 29.62 -3.83 5.07
C GLY A 103 28.83 -4.48 3.94
N GLU A 104 27.49 -4.45 4.04
CA GLU A 104 26.59 -5.20 3.15
C GLU A 104 26.76 -4.84 1.66
N ILE A 105 26.99 -3.56 1.34
CA ILE A 105 27.14 -3.12 -0.05
C ILE A 105 28.46 -3.67 -0.65
N LYS A 106 29.50 -3.89 0.16
CA LYS A 106 30.76 -4.48 -0.30
C LYS A 106 30.59 -5.96 -0.68
N GLU A 107 29.73 -6.67 0.05
CA GLU A 107 29.44 -8.09 -0.14
C GLU A 107 28.52 -8.31 -1.35
N LYS A 108 27.31 -7.73 -1.33
CA LYS A 108 26.28 -7.87 -2.38
C LYS A 108 26.75 -7.39 -3.77
N VAL A 109 27.65 -6.39 -3.84
CA VAL A 109 28.20 -5.93 -5.13
C VAL A 109 29.31 -6.84 -5.68
N THR A 110 30.00 -7.60 -4.83
CA THR A 110 30.98 -8.61 -5.29
C THR A 110 30.27 -9.75 -6.03
N GLU A 111 29.08 -10.13 -5.56
CA GLU A 111 28.19 -11.10 -6.19
C GLU A 111 27.57 -10.54 -7.50
N ALA A 112 27.04 -9.31 -7.47
CA ALA A 112 26.39 -8.68 -8.63
C ALA A 112 27.30 -8.50 -9.86
N LEU A 113 28.63 -8.47 -9.70
CA LEU A 113 29.59 -8.42 -10.81
C LEU A 113 29.53 -9.66 -11.73
N THR A 114 28.96 -10.78 -11.26
CA THR A 114 28.77 -12.00 -12.07
C THR A 114 27.60 -11.91 -13.04
N MET A 115 26.66 -10.97 -12.85
CA MET A 115 25.36 -10.96 -13.54
C MET A 115 25.29 -10.10 -14.83
N GLY A 116 24.21 -10.32 -15.57
CA GLY A 116 23.94 -9.72 -16.88
C GLY A 116 23.57 -8.24 -16.84
N ALA A 117 23.69 -7.57 -18.00
CA ALA A 117 23.55 -6.11 -18.12
C ALA A 117 22.20 -5.55 -17.66
N GLY A 118 21.11 -6.31 -17.75
CA GLY A 118 19.78 -5.90 -17.28
C GLY A 118 19.69 -5.74 -15.76
N VAL A 119 20.44 -6.53 -14.98
CA VAL A 119 20.44 -6.46 -13.51
C VAL A 119 21.00 -5.11 -13.05
N LEU A 120 22.07 -4.61 -13.68
CA LEU A 120 22.62 -3.28 -13.35
C LEU A 120 21.64 -2.14 -13.62
N VAL A 121 20.80 -2.25 -14.66
CA VAL A 121 19.71 -1.28 -14.90
C VAL A 121 18.67 -1.39 -13.79
N LEU A 122 18.19 -2.60 -13.50
CA LEU A 122 17.13 -2.85 -12.51
C LEU A 122 17.55 -2.47 -11.08
N THR A 123 18.75 -2.84 -10.63
CA THR A 123 19.27 -2.46 -9.31
C THR A 123 19.41 -0.94 -9.17
N SER A 124 19.90 -0.25 -10.22
CA SER A 124 20.01 1.22 -10.19
C SER A 124 18.64 1.91 -10.22
N PHE A 125 17.69 1.34 -10.97
CA PHE A 125 16.31 1.80 -11.05
C PHE A 125 15.55 1.61 -9.73
N LEU A 126 15.61 0.43 -9.11
CA LEU A 126 14.91 0.16 -7.85
C LEU A 126 15.51 0.97 -6.70
N ALA A 127 16.84 1.10 -6.64
CA ALA A 127 17.51 1.89 -5.61
C ALA A 127 17.15 3.38 -5.70
N VAL A 128 17.29 4.01 -6.87
CA VAL A 128 16.98 5.45 -7.02
C VAL A 128 15.47 5.71 -7.10
N GLY A 129 14.70 4.75 -7.62
CA GLY A 129 13.25 4.85 -7.77
C GLY A 129 12.52 4.85 -6.44
N ARG A 130 13.02 4.10 -5.44
CA ARG A 130 12.53 4.18 -4.07
C ARG A 130 12.72 5.59 -3.52
N GLU A 131 13.97 6.03 -3.36
CA GLU A 131 14.26 7.33 -2.74
C GLU A 131 13.60 8.48 -3.51
N GLY A 132 13.49 8.37 -4.83
CA GLY A 132 12.83 9.36 -5.70
C GLY A 132 11.30 9.42 -5.55
N LEU A 133 10.63 8.28 -5.34
CA LEU A 133 9.20 8.25 -5.01
C LEU A 133 8.93 8.83 -3.62
N GLU A 134 9.76 8.47 -2.63
CA GLU A 134 9.68 9.05 -1.27
C GLU A 134 9.96 10.57 -1.32
N THR A 135 10.98 11.01 -2.06
CA THR A 135 11.25 12.45 -2.35
C THR A 135 10.03 13.14 -2.95
N ALA A 136 9.42 12.56 -3.99
CA ALA A 136 8.28 13.15 -4.67
C ALA A 136 7.06 13.32 -3.74
N LEU A 137 6.81 12.33 -2.86
CA LEU A 137 5.72 12.41 -1.87
C LEU A 137 6.00 13.49 -0.82
N PHE A 138 7.20 13.53 -0.23
CA PHE A 138 7.54 14.52 0.80
C PHE A 138 7.60 15.95 0.26
N LEU A 139 8.11 16.15 -0.96
CA LEU A 139 8.09 17.46 -1.60
C LEU A 139 6.67 17.90 -1.98
N TRP A 140 5.80 16.96 -2.37
CA TRP A 140 4.40 17.26 -2.68
C TRP A 140 3.61 17.71 -1.45
N THR A 141 3.69 16.98 -0.32
CA THR A 141 3.01 17.39 0.92
C THR A 141 3.58 18.70 1.48
N THR A 142 4.91 18.86 1.47
CA THR A 142 5.57 20.11 1.91
C THR A 142 5.18 21.30 1.01
N ALA A 143 4.98 21.10 -0.30
CA ALA A 143 4.56 22.15 -1.20
C ALA A 143 3.09 22.56 -1.02
N ARG A 144 2.20 21.63 -0.64
CA ARG A 144 0.80 21.96 -0.29
C ARG A 144 0.72 22.81 0.99
N ALA A 145 1.52 22.47 1.99
CA ALA A 145 1.66 23.23 3.23
C ALA A 145 2.21 24.67 3.06
N ALA A 146 2.77 25.01 1.89
CA ALA A 146 3.44 26.28 1.61
C ALA A 146 2.68 27.18 0.61
N ASP A 147 1.36 27.01 0.53
CA ASP A 147 0.34 27.87 -0.11
C ASP A 147 0.78 28.52 -1.46
N GLU A 148 0.87 27.67 -2.49
CA GLU A 148 1.25 27.98 -3.88
C GLU A 148 2.58 28.74 -4.09
N SER A 149 3.44 28.85 -3.08
CA SER A 149 4.75 29.50 -3.23
C SER A 149 5.75 28.68 -4.06
N ALA A 150 6.66 29.37 -4.76
CA ALA A 150 7.76 28.74 -5.52
C ALA A 150 8.96 28.32 -4.64
N GLY A 151 8.90 28.55 -3.32
CA GLY A 151 9.95 28.23 -2.35
C GLY A 151 10.29 26.74 -2.32
N PRO A 152 9.33 25.83 -2.08
CA PRO A 152 9.57 24.39 -1.99
C PRO A 152 10.34 23.79 -3.17
N LEU A 153 9.94 24.12 -4.40
CA LEU A 153 10.57 23.64 -5.63
C LEU A 153 12.01 24.16 -5.80
N THR A 154 12.25 25.43 -5.49
CA THR A 154 13.60 26.02 -5.59
C THR A 154 14.52 25.51 -4.49
N GLY A 155 14.02 25.35 -3.26
CA GLY A 155 14.72 24.72 -2.15
C GLY A 155 15.16 23.29 -2.47
N ALA A 156 14.21 22.45 -2.91
CA ALA A 156 14.50 21.07 -3.31
C ALA A 156 15.56 20.97 -4.40
N GLY A 157 15.48 21.82 -5.43
CA GLY A 157 16.47 21.90 -6.51
C GLY A 157 17.88 22.23 -5.99
N VAL A 158 18.00 23.22 -5.09
CA VAL A 158 19.29 23.58 -4.46
C VAL A 158 19.82 22.44 -3.58
N GLY A 159 18.94 21.75 -2.86
CA GLY A 159 19.28 20.58 -2.03
C GLY A 159 19.87 19.44 -2.88
N LEU A 160 19.17 19.06 -3.95
CA LEU A 160 19.59 18.02 -4.89
C LEU A 160 20.92 18.35 -5.59
N VAL A 161 21.12 19.62 -5.98
CA VAL A 161 22.40 20.09 -6.55
C VAL A 161 23.55 19.98 -5.53
N LEU A 162 23.33 20.41 -4.28
CA LEU A 162 24.33 20.28 -3.23
C LEU A 162 24.64 18.80 -2.90
N ALA A 163 23.63 17.94 -2.85
CA ALA A 163 23.79 16.51 -2.67
C ALA A 163 24.64 15.88 -3.79
N ALA A 164 24.40 16.24 -5.05
CA ALA A 164 25.20 15.77 -6.19
C ALA A 164 26.68 16.22 -6.09
N VAL A 165 26.93 17.46 -5.65
CA VAL A 165 28.29 17.98 -5.41
C VAL A 165 28.99 17.23 -4.26
N LEU A 166 28.28 16.97 -3.15
CA LEU A 166 28.81 16.20 -2.02
C LEU A 166 29.15 14.75 -2.43
N CYS A 167 28.25 14.06 -3.14
CA CYS A 167 28.46 12.71 -3.65
C CYS A 167 29.65 12.65 -4.63
N TRP A 168 29.82 13.64 -5.50
CA TRP A 168 30.99 13.77 -6.39
C TRP A 168 32.30 13.98 -5.61
N GLY A 169 32.27 14.79 -4.54
CA GLY A 169 33.41 15.01 -3.64
C GLY A 169 33.81 13.76 -2.85
N LEU A 170 32.82 12.99 -2.38
CA LEU A 170 33.00 11.68 -1.74
C LEU A 170 33.58 10.65 -2.73
N TYR A 171 33.04 10.57 -3.95
CA TYR A 171 33.56 9.70 -5.02
C TYR A 171 35.04 10.00 -5.34
N ARG A 172 35.42 11.29 -5.38
CA ARG A 172 36.82 11.71 -5.56
C ARG A 172 37.70 11.60 -4.31
N ARG A 173 37.17 11.14 -3.16
CA ARG A 173 37.85 11.11 -1.84
C ARG A 173 38.37 12.47 -1.36
N VAL A 174 37.75 13.57 -1.79
CA VAL A 174 38.13 14.93 -1.37
C VAL A 174 37.45 15.31 -0.04
N LEU A 175 36.33 14.65 0.30
CA LEU A 175 35.55 14.91 1.50
C LEU A 175 35.59 13.70 2.46
N SER A 176 35.78 13.96 3.75
CA SER A 176 35.65 12.98 4.83
C SER A 176 34.61 13.47 5.85
N ILE A 177 33.34 13.16 5.57
CA ILE A 177 32.19 13.56 6.40
C ILE A 177 31.83 12.41 7.36
N ASP A 178 31.60 12.71 8.63
CA ASP A 178 31.00 11.77 9.58
C ASP A 178 29.49 11.68 9.31
N LEU A 179 29.09 10.70 8.49
CA LEU A 179 27.70 10.48 8.11
C LEU A 179 26.78 10.30 9.33
N THR A 180 27.28 9.71 10.41
CA THR A 180 26.54 9.53 11.67
C THR A 180 26.10 10.88 12.24
N ARG A 181 27.01 11.85 12.30
CA ARG A 181 26.70 13.21 12.80
C ARG A 181 25.79 13.96 11.85
N PHE A 182 26.06 13.87 10.54
CA PHE A 182 25.24 14.50 9.51
C PHE A 182 23.78 14.04 9.60
N PHE A 183 23.53 12.73 9.52
CA PHE A 183 22.17 12.17 9.60
C PHE A 183 21.51 12.33 10.98
N THR A 184 22.29 12.39 12.08
CA THR A 184 21.72 12.69 13.40
C THR A 184 21.26 14.15 13.49
N ALA A 185 22.00 15.10 12.91
CA ALA A 185 21.64 16.51 12.90
C ALA A 185 20.46 16.80 11.96
N THR A 186 20.48 16.30 10.71
CA THR A 186 19.36 16.49 9.78
C THR A 186 18.12 15.74 10.24
N GLY A 187 18.25 14.52 10.77
CA GLY A 187 17.14 13.75 11.36
C GLY A 187 16.45 14.48 12.52
N ALA A 188 17.20 15.17 13.38
CA ALA A 188 16.61 15.99 14.45
C ALA A 188 15.76 17.15 13.88
N VAL A 189 16.24 17.84 12.85
CA VAL A 189 15.49 18.93 12.21
C VAL A 189 14.25 18.40 11.47
N LEU A 190 14.34 17.23 10.82
CA LEU A 190 13.20 16.59 10.17
C LEU A 190 12.11 16.17 11.17
N VAL A 191 12.45 15.75 12.40
CA VAL A 191 11.44 15.51 13.46
C VAL A 191 10.70 16.79 13.86
N VAL A 192 11.36 17.96 13.82
CA VAL A 192 10.70 19.25 14.09
C VAL A 192 9.77 19.63 12.92
N ILE A 193 10.22 19.51 11.67
CA ILE A 193 9.41 19.79 10.48
C ILE A 193 8.20 18.84 10.41
N ALA A 194 8.39 17.56 10.72
CA ALA A 194 7.31 16.57 10.75
C ALA A 194 6.25 16.85 11.82
N ALA A 195 6.61 17.50 12.94
CA ALA A 195 5.61 17.98 13.90
C ALA A 195 4.71 19.07 13.28
N GLY A 196 5.28 19.96 12.48
CA GLY A 196 4.54 20.98 11.72
C GLY A 196 3.64 20.37 10.65
N VAL A 197 4.17 19.46 9.82
CA VAL A 197 3.39 18.73 8.80
C VAL A 197 2.26 17.91 9.44
N LEU A 198 2.44 17.38 10.66
CA LEU A 198 1.37 16.72 11.41
C LEU A 198 0.31 17.72 11.89
N GLY A 199 0.73 18.87 12.45
CA GLY A 199 -0.20 19.92 12.87
C GLY A 199 -1.07 20.41 11.71
N TYR A 200 -0.47 20.69 10.57
CA TYR A 200 -1.15 21.02 9.32
C TYR A 200 -2.04 19.87 8.82
N GLY A 201 -1.54 18.64 8.78
CA GLY A 201 -2.34 17.49 8.35
C GLY A 201 -3.56 17.23 9.23
N LEU A 202 -3.47 17.52 10.54
CA LEU A 202 -4.61 17.49 11.46
C LEU A 202 -5.57 18.68 11.26
N ARG A 203 -5.12 19.81 10.71
CA ARG A 203 -6.00 20.92 10.29
C ARG A 203 -6.73 20.57 9.00
N ASP A 204 -6.02 20.12 7.97
CA ASP A 204 -6.60 19.64 6.71
C ASP A 204 -7.66 18.54 6.94
N LEU A 205 -7.42 17.62 7.89
CA LEU A 205 -8.42 16.63 8.31
C LEU A 205 -9.59 17.20 9.11
N GLN A 206 -9.45 18.36 9.78
CA GLN A 206 -10.55 19.07 10.43
C GLN A 206 -11.38 19.92 9.45
N GLU A 207 -10.76 20.48 8.41
CA GLU A 207 -11.44 21.23 7.34
C GLU A 207 -12.13 20.27 6.36
N GLY A 208 -11.45 19.17 6.00
CA GLY A 208 -12.01 18.03 5.29
C GLY A 208 -13.08 17.23 6.06
N GLY A 209 -13.46 17.65 7.28
CA GLY A 209 -14.55 17.07 8.07
C GLY A 209 -14.27 15.69 8.71
N VAL A 210 -13.07 15.14 8.52
CA VAL A 210 -12.67 13.81 9.04
C VAL A 210 -12.44 13.82 10.56
N LEU A 211 -12.01 14.95 11.12
CA LEU A 211 -11.72 15.10 12.55
C LEU A 211 -12.55 16.26 13.17
N PRO A 212 -13.12 16.07 14.37
CA PRO A 212 -13.94 17.09 15.02
C PRO A 212 -13.09 18.26 15.58
N GLY A 213 -13.77 19.37 15.90
CA GLY A 213 -13.17 20.49 16.64
C GLY A 213 -12.49 21.57 15.78
N GLY A 214 -12.77 21.63 14.48
CA GLY A 214 -12.22 22.65 13.57
C GLY A 214 -12.53 24.12 13.92
N THR A 215 -13.46 24.37 14.84
CA THR A 215 -13.81 25.69 15.40
C THR A 215 -13.30 25.93 16.83
N SER A 216 -12.61 24.94 17.43
CA SER A 216 -12.15 24.98 18.82
C SER A 216 -10.69 25.42 18.90
N TYR A 217 -10.48 26.74 18.91
CA TYR A 217 -9.15 27.36 18.95
C TYR A 217 -8.50 27.26 20.34
N ALA A 218 -7.22 26.91 20.36
CA ALA A 218 -6.35 26.89 21.54
C ALA A 218 -5.42 28.09 21.60
N VAL A 219 -4.99 28.55 20.42
CA VAL A 219 -4.19 29.74 20.20
C VAL A 219 -4.92 30.57 19.17
N ASP A 220 -5.33 31.78 19.55
CA ASP A 220 -5.77 32.82 18.63
C ASP A 220 -4.97 34.08 18.95
N LEU A 221 -4.02 34.39 18.08
CA LEU A 221 -3.17 35.57 18.14
C LEU A 221 -3.51 36.57 17.03
N SER A 222 -4.63 36.39 16.31
CA SER A 222 -5.02 37.22 15.15
C SER A 222 -5.12 38.72 15.47
N GLY A 223 -5.52 39.07 16.71
CA GLY A 223 -5.56 40.45 17.19
C GLY A 223 -4.22 41.03 17.69
N SER A 224 -3.13 40.24 17.69
CA SER A 224 -1.81 40.61 18.25
C SER A 224 -0.63 40.38 17.31
N VAL A 225 -0.76 39.46 16.34
CA VAL A 225 0.30 39.04 15.40
C VAL A 225 -0.24 39.18 13.99
N ASP A 226 0.40 40.05 13.20
CA ASP A 226 0.12 40.18 11.76
C ASP A 226 0.60 38.92 11.03
N ALA A 227 -0.34 38.19 10.42
CA ALA A 227 -0.06 36.97 9.66
C ALA A 227 0.86 37.22 8.44
N GLY A 228 0.84 38.43 7.86
CA GLY A 228 1.69 38.84 6.75
C GLY A 228 3.10 39.29 7.17
N SER A 229 3.45 39.21 8.45
CA SER A 229 4.78 39.61 8.92
C SER A 229 5.87 38.59 8.52
N TRP A 230 7.09 39.07 8.26
CA TRP A 230 8.20 38.19 7.84
C TRP A 230 8.50 37.07 8.85
N TYR A 231 8.24 37.29 10.14
CA TYR A 231 8.49 36.30 11.19
C TYR A 231 7.34 35.29 11.33
N SER A 232 6.07 35.69 11.11
CA SER A 232 4.95 34.74 11.04
C SER A 232 5.06 33.87 9.78
N THR A 233 5.40 34.45 8.62
CA THR A 233 5.67 33.67 7.40
C THR A 233 6.84 32.71 7.58
N LEU A 234 7.90 33.09 8.31
CA LEU A 234 9.01 32.20 8.66
C LEU A 234 8.59 31.05 9.60
N LEU A 235 7.79 31.36 10.63
CA LEU A 235 7.24 30.36 11.56
C LEU A 235 6.28 29.38 10.88
N GLN A 236 5.47 29.87 9.95
CA GLN A 236 4.57 29.06 9.13
C GLN A 236 5.35 28.22 8.10
N GLY A 237 6.26 28.83 7.32
CA GLY A 237 7.02 28.13 6.28
C GLY A 237 7.99 27.06 6.82
N VAL A 238 8.60 27.27 8.00
CA VAL A 238 9.60 26.33 8.55
C VAL A 238 9.04 25.37 9.60
N LEU A 239 8.08 25.81 10.42
CA LEU A 239 7.52 25.02 11.53
C LEU A 239 6.02 24.71 11.39
N ASN A 240 5.36 25.23 10.36
CA ASN A 240 3.91 25.14 10.16
C ASN A 240 3.09 25.67 11.36
N LEU A 241 3.58 26.75 11.96
CA LEU A 241 2.93 27.44 13.08
C LEU A 241 2.20 28.68 12.60
N THR A 242 0.87 28.59 12.53
CA THR A 242 -0.04 29.70 12.18
C THR A 242 -0.44 30.52 13.42
N PRO A 243 -0.90 31.78 13.26
CA PRO A 243 -1.41 32.59 14.38
C PRO A 243 -2.70 32.07 15.03
N THR A 244 -3.41 31.15 14.36
CA THR A 244 -4.71 30.58 14.79
C THR A 244 -4.67 29.06 14.70
N MET A 245 -4.59 28.37 15.85
CA MET A 245 -4.47 26.91 15.93
C MET A 245 -5.57 26.29 16.79
N THR A 246 -6.09 25.13 16.36
CA THR A 246 -7.05 24.35 17.17
C THR A 246 -6.36 23.53 18.26
N TRP A 247 -7.12 23.12 19.29
CA TRP A 247 -6.61 22.24 20.35
C TRP A 247 -6.01 20.94 19.81
N LEU A 248 -6.54 20.40 18.72
CA LEU A 248 -6.05 19.17 18.10
C LEU A 248 -4.68 19.35 17.43
N GLN A 249 -4.47 20.48 16.73
CA GLN A 249 -3.18 20.81 16.13
C GLN A 249 -2.08 20.95 17.19
N VAL A 250 -2.35 21.72 18.25
CA VAL A 250 -1.38 21.99 19.32
C VAL A 250 -1.05 20.70 20.08
N ALA A 251 -2.06 19.88 20.40
CA ALA A 251 -1.86 18.58 21.04
C ALA A 251 -1.06 17.61 20.15
N GLY A 252 -1.38 17.54 18.85
CA GLY A 252 -0.67 16.71 17.87
C GLY A 252 0.80 17.12 17.72
N TYR A 253 1.06 18.40 17.48
CA TYR A 253 2.41 18.96 17.33
C TYR A 253 3.27 18.69 18.56
N VAL A 254 2.79 19.07 19.75
CA VAL A 254 3.56 18.96 21.01
C VAL A 254 3.71 17.49 21.44
N GLY A 255 2.66 16.68 21.27
CA GLY A 255 2.70 15.25 21.58
C GLY A 255 3.69 14.49 20.70
N TYR A 256 3.61 14.65 19.38
CA TYR A 256 4.53 14.05 18.43
C TYR A 256 5.97 14.50 18.68
N LEU A 257 6.22 15.81 18.76
CA LEU A 257 7.56 16.35 18.98
C LEU A 257 8.15 15.85 20.31
N GLY A 258 7.38 15.89 21.39
CA GLY A 258 7.80 15.43 22.71
C GLY A 258 8.17 13.94 22.74
N VAL A 259 7.34 13.07 22.17
CA VAL A 259 7.59 11.62 22.13
C VAL A 259 8.73 11.28 21.17
N VAL A 260 8.65 11.70 19.91
CA VAL A 260 9.59 11.29 18.86
C VAL A 260 10.98 11.88 19.10
N MET A 261 11.10 13.15 19.47
CA MET A 261 12.41 13.74 19.81
C MET A 261 13.04 13.05 21.03
N THR A 262 12.24 12.68 22.04
CA THR A 262 12.75 11.96 23.22
C THR A 262 13.30 10.58 22.85
N LEU A 263 12.60 9.82 21.98
CA LEU A 263 13.06 8.52 21.48
C LEU A 263 14.28 8.65 20.54
N PHE A 264 14.31 9.73 19.74
CA PHE A 264 15.44 10.06 18.87
C PHE A 264 16.71 10.37 19.66
N VAL A 265 16.62 11.27 20.65
CA VAL A 265 17.75 11.68 21.49
C VAL A 265 18.17 10.59 22.47
N ARG A 266 17.24 9.81 23.06
CA ARG A 266 17.61 8.67 23.93
C ARG A 266 18.45 7.64 23.18
N GLY A 267 18.04 7.25 21.96
CA GLY A 267 18.81 6.31 21.15
C GLY A 267 20.14 6.87 20.63
N ALA A 268 20.30 8.19 20.53
CA ALA A 268 21.58 8.82 20.19
C ALA A 268 22.59 8.86 21.37
N ARG A 269 22.10 8.86 22.62
CA ARG A 269 22.95 8.87 23.83
C ARG A 269 23.46 7.50 24.27
N GLY A 270 23.04 6.41 23.62
CA GLY A 270 23.37 5.03 24.01
C GLY A 270 24.79 4.55 23.71
N ALA A 271 25.74 5.45 23.42
CA ALA A 271 27.09 5.12 22.96
C ALA A 271 28.19 5.70 23.88
N THR A 272 28.26 5.22 25.12
CA THR A 272 29.49 5.33 25.91
C THR A 272 30.46 4.24 25.44
N PRO A 273 31.64 4.56 24.89
CA PRO A 273 32.57 3.54 24.43
C PRO A 273 33.20 2.82 25.63
N THR A 274 32.93 1.52 25.77
CA THR A 274 33.67 0.66 26.70
C THR A 274 35.16 0.70 26.34
N PRO A 275 36.07 1.03 27.28
CA PRO A 275 37.49 1.08 26.97
C PRO A 275 38.02 -0.32 26.66
N THR A 276 38.49 -0.53 25.44
CA THR A 276 39.10 -1.79 24.99
C THR A 276 40.32 -2.13 25.85
N PRO A 277 40.43 -3.34 26.42
CA PRO A 277 41.65 -3.78 27.10
C PRO A 277 42.85 -3.70 26.15
N SER A 278 43.97 -3.12 26.61
CA SER A 278 45.18 -3.04 25.81
C SER A 278 45.71 -4.45 25.50
N PRO A 279 46.07 -4.78 24.25
CA PRO A 279 46.58 -6.10 23.91
C PRO A 279 47.96 -6.32 24.54
N SER A 280 48.11 -7.41 25.30
CA SER A 280 49.41 -7.86 25.81
C SER A 280 50.39 -8.13 24.66
N PRO A 281 51.69 -7.79 24.79
CA PRO A 281 52.67 -7.98 23.72
C PRO A 281 52.95 -9.47 23.48
N SER A 282 52.66 -9.93 22.25
CA SER A 282 53.06 -11.27 21.79
C SER A 282 54.58 -11.42 21.73
N PRO A 283 55.14 -12.60 22.07
CA PRO A 283 56.58 -12.79 22.21
C PRO A 283 57.35 -12.76 20.88
N THR A 284 58.58 -12.28 20.95
CA THR A 284 59.53 -12.17 19.83
C THR A 284 59.80 -13.52 19.15
N ARG A 285 59.69 -13.57 17.82
CA ARG A 285 60.20 -14.70 17.03
C ARG A 285 61.69 -14.50 16.69
N THR A 286 62.53 -15.37 17.24
CA THR A 286 63.96 -15.48 16.91
C THR A 286 64.17 -16.12 15.52
N PRO A 287 65.11 -15.64 14.68
CA PRO A 287 65.48 -16.30 13.43
C PRO A 287 66.47 -17.45 13.64
N ILE A 288 66.26 -18.58 12.97
CA ILE A 288 67.14 -19.78 12.94
C ILE A 288 67.20 -20.30 11.48
N PRO A 289 68.36 -20.83 10.98
CA PRO A 289 68.71 -20.72 9.56
C PRO A 289 68.43 -21.94 8.67
N THR A 290 68.70 -21.76 7.37
CA THR A 290 68.60 -22.73 6.26
C THR A 290 69.60 -23.90 6.33
N PRO A 291 69.19 -25.13 5.97
CA PRO A 291 70.09 -26.22 5.55
C PRO A 291 70.25 -26.32 4.02
N VAL A 292 71.30 -27.03 3.59
CA VAL A 292 71.85 -27.06 2.21
C VAL A 292 71.34 -28.25 1.38
N THR A 293 71.35 -28.11 0.05
CA THR A 293 71.03 -29.15 -0.95
C THR A 293 72.07 -30.29 -1.01
N SER A 294 71.62 -31.53 -1.26
CA SER A 294 72.45 -32.70 -1.64
C SER A 294 71.77 -33.52 -2.75
N ALA A 295 72.52 -34.25 -3.59
CA ALA A 295 72.00 -34.80 -4.86
C ALA A 295 72.60 -36.17 -5.30
N SER A 296 71.80 -36.95 -6.04
CA SER A 296 72.13 -38.19 -6.78
C SER A 296 70.87 -38.70 -7.54
N SER A 297 70.87 -39.34 -8.72
CA SER A 297 71.92 -39.59 -9.74
C SER A 297 71.32 -40.23 -11.04
N THR A 298 71.65 -39.68 -12.24
CA THR A 298 71.96 -40.30 -13.57
C THR A 298 71.58 -41.76 -13.98
N PRO A 299 71.57 -42.15 -15.30
CA PRO A 299 71.31 -41.46 -16.59
C PRO A 299 70.42 -42.32 -17.58
N PRO A 300 70.71 -42.47 -18.90
CA PRO A 300 70.22 -41.76 -20.12
C PRO A 300 69.25 -42.65 -20.99
N PRO A 301 68.87 -42.34 -22.27
CA PRO A 301 69.24 -41.28 -23.24
C PRO A 301 67.97 -40.48 -23.72
N SER A 302 67.72 -39.95 -24.94
CA SER A 302 68.33 -40.04 -26.29
C SER A 302 67.99 -38.86 -27.24
N THR A 303 68.45 -38.95 -28.50
CA THR A 303 68.28 -38.05 -29.67
C THR A 303 66.96 -38.30 -30.45
N SER A 304 66.38 -37.38 -31.23
CA SER A 304 67.00 -36.71 -32.40
C SER A 304 66.41 -35.33 -32.80
N VAL A 305 67.05 -34.69 -33.80
CA VAL A 305 66.84 -33.29 -34.24
C VAL A 305 66.69 -33.24 -35.76
N THR A 306 65.78 -32.41 -36.30
CA THR A 306 65.85 -31.78 -37.65
C THR A 306 64.87 -30.58 -37.71
N PRO A 307 65.22 -29.41 -38.31
CA PRO A 307 64.36 -28.22 -38.35
C PRO A 307 63.70 -28.04 -39.76
N PRO A 308 63.23 -26.87 -40.27
CA PRO A 308 61.84 -26.78 -40.76
C PRO A 308 61.68 -26.59 -42.30
N GLY A 309 60.47 -26.82 -42.80
CA GLY A 309 60.03 -26.51 -44.17
C GLY A 309 58.72 -25.70 -44.21
N PRO A 310 58.45 -24.89 -45.27
CA PRO A 310 57.49 -23.78 -45.16
C PRO A 310 56.04 -24.08 -45.60
N ALA A 311 55.11 -23.38 -44.95
CA ALA A 311 53.81 -22.86 -45.38
C ALA A 311 52.96 -23.61 -46.44
N LYS A 312 51.72 -23.93 -46.07
CA LYS A 312 50.56 -24.01 -46.98
C LYS A 312 49.37 -23.23 -46.39
N ALA A 313 48.54 -22.68 -47.28
CA ALA A 313 47.51 -21.70 -46.94
C ALA A 313 46.27 -22.30 -46.23
N PRO A 314 45.55 -21.51 -45.41
CA PRO A 314 44.32 -21.95 -44.76
C PRO A 314 43.14 -22.03 -45.74
N THR A 315 42.36 -23.10 -45.65
CA THR A 315 41.07 -23.26 -46.35
C THR A 315 40.03 -22.27 -45.80
N PRO A 316 39.24 -21.56 -46.63
CA PRO A 316 38.28 -20.57 -46.14
C PRO A 316 37.11 -21.21 -45.39
N GLN A 317 36.80 -20.67 -44.21
CA GLN A 317 35.52 -20.91 -43.53
C GLN A 317 34.40 -20.07 -44.19
N PRO A 318 33.14 -20.54 -44.18
CA PRO A 318 32.03 -19.82 -44.79
C PRO A 318 31.77 -18.48 -44.10
N THR A 319 31.61 -17.42 -44.91
CA THR A 319 31.32 -16.07 -44.45
C THR A 319 29.91 -15.96 -43.89
N LEU A 320 29.79 -15.96 -42.56
CA LEU A 320 28.57 -15.50 -41.90
C LEU A 320 28.28 -14.04 -42.30
N ALA A 321 27.07 -13.81 -42.83
CA ALA A 321 26.65 -12.48 -43.26
C ALA A 321 26.70 -11.47 -42.08
N PRO A 322 27.03 -10.19 -42.32
CA PRO A 322 27.13 -9.19 -41.27
C PRO A 322 25.75 -9.00 -40.62
N SER A 323 25.60 -9.50 -39.39
CA SER A 323 24.37 -9.30 -38.62
C SER A 323 24.06 -7.80 -38.50
N ARG A 324 22.87 -7.38 -38.95
CA ARG A 324 22.44 -5.98 -38.82
C ARG A 324 22.45 -5.61 -37.35
N ARG A 325 23.39 -4.77 -36.95
CA ARG A 325 23.61 -4.27 -35.59
C ARG A 325 22.42 -3.40 -35.17
N ARG A 326 21.30 -4.03 -34.78
CA ARG A 326 20.11 -3.35 -34.24
C ARG A 326 20.56 -2.46 -33.09
N SER A 327 20.22 -1.17 -33.17
CA SER A 327 20.80 -0.17 -32.27
C SER A 327 20.42 -0.47 -30.82
N ALA A 328 21.43 -0.67 -29.97
CA ALA A 328 21.27 -0.92 -28.54
C ALA A 328 20.62 0.27 -27.78
N TRP A 329 20.46 1.42 -28.46
CA TRP A 329 19.81 2.62 -27.94
C TRP A 329 18.28 2.60 -28.00
N LEU A 330 17.65 1.64 -28.69
CA LEU A 330 16.18 1.59 -28.79
C LEU A 330 15.49 1.18 -27.48
N LEU A 331 16.14 0.33 -26.66
CA LEU A 331 15.64 -0.07 -25.35
C LEU A 331 15.63 1.06 -24.31
N PRO A 332 16.73 1.81 -24.06
CA PRO A 332 16.70 2.92 -23.10
C PRO A 332 15.74 4.04 -23.51
N VAL A 333 15.57 4.30 -24.82
CA VAL A 333 14.55 5.26 -25.30
C VAL A 333 13.14 4.77 -24.95
N ALA A 334 12.81 3.49 -25.17
CA ALA A 334 11.50 2.96 -24.80
C ALA A 334 11.24 3.02 -23.28
N VAL A 335 12.22 2.66 -22.45
CA VAL A 335 12.06 2.63 -20.98
C VAL A 335 11.91 4.03 -20.38
N VAL A 336 12.50 5.08 -20.96
CA VAL A 336 12.32 6.47 -20.51
C VAL A 336 11.08 7.12 -21.15
N ALA A 337 10.80 6.83 -22.43
CA ALA A 337 9.67 7.43 -23.14
C ALA A 337 8.33 6.85 -22.71
N VAL A 338 8.21 5.56 -22.37
CA VAL A 338 6.91 4.96 -22.00
C VAL A 338 6.30 5.59 -20.73
N PRO A 339 7.01 5.76 -19.60
CA PRO A 339 6.47 6.47 -18.43
C PRO A 339 6.11 7.93 -18.74
N ALA A 340 6.96 8.66 -19.47
CA ALA A 340 6.71 10.04 -19.84
C ALA A 340 5.55 10.21 -20.83
N LEU A 341 5.37 9.27 -21.77
CA LEU A 341 4.24 9.22 -22.68
C LEU A 341 2.97 8.73 -21.99
N LEU A 342 3.04 7.85 -20.99
CA LEU A 342 1.88 7.48 -20.18
C LEU A 342 1.41 8.65 -19.30
N ALA A 343 2.34 9.36 -18.64
CA ALA A 343 2.02 10.59 -17.91
C ALA A 343 1.47 11.67 -18.85
N GLY A 344 2.11 11.89 -20.00
CA GLY A 344 1.64 12.83 -21.03
C GLY A 344 0.30 12.44 -21.65
N LEU A 345 0.01 11.14 -21.79
CA LEU A 345 -1.26 10.61 -22.27
C LEU A 345 -2.35 10.74 -21.21
N VAL A 346 -2.04 10.51 -19.93
CA VAL A 346 -2.96 10.81 -18.81
C VAL A 346 -3.28 12.31 -18.76
N VAL A 347 -2.29 13.19 -18.94
CA VAL A 347 -2.50 14.65 -19.01
C VAL A 347 -3.24 15.09 -20.28
N ALA A 348 -3.09 14.38 -21.41
CA ALA A 348 -3.82 14.67 -22.65
C ALA A 348 -5.22 14.04 -22.73
N LEU A 349 -5.49 12.99 -21.95
CA LEU A 349 -6.81 12.37 -21.77
C LEU A 349 -7.58 12.95 -20.58
N ALA A 350 -6.88 13.60 -19.64
CA ALA A 350 -7.48 14.52 -18.68
C ALA A 350 -8.22 15.60 -19.46
N ARG A 351 -9.55 15.57 -19.39
CA ARG A 351 -10.39 16.36 -20.26
C ARG A 351 -10.19 17.85 -20.00
N PRO A 352 -10.28 18.72 -21.03
CA PRO A 352 -10.35 20.15 -20.79
C PRO A 352 -11.52 20.43 -19.84
N LYS A 353 -11.28 21.34 -18.88
CA LYS A 353 -12.25 21.76 -17.86
C LYS A 353 -13.61 22.01 -18.54
N PRO A 354 -14.71 21.36 -18.10
CA PRO A 354 -16.01 21.51 -18.75
C PRO A 354 -16.40 22.98 -18.90
N ALA A 355 -16.99 23.34 -20.05
CA ALA A 355 -17.72 24.60 -20.14
C ALA A 355 -18.78 24.61 -19.04
N GLY A 356 -18.89 25.73 -18.31
CA GLY A 356 -19.62 25.81 -17.04
C GLY A 356 -20.99 25.15 -17.11
N GLY A 357 -21.18 24.12 -16.30
CA GLY A 357 -22.43 23.37 -16.24
C GLY A 357 -23.58 24.22 -15.69
N GLU A 358 -24.80 23.72 -15.86
CA GLU A 358 -25.98 24.36 -15.26
C GLU A 358 -25.83 24.34 -13.72
N THR A 359 -25.81 25.52 -13.09
CA THR A 359 -25.68 25.64 -11.63
C THR A 359 -27.01 25.34 -10.97
N VAL A 360 -27.05 24.24 -10.21
CA VAL A 360 -28.24 23.80 -9.48
C VAL A 360 -28.07 24.09 -8.00
N ALA A 361 -29.01 24.84 -7.42
CA ALA A 361 -28.99 25.16 -6.00
C ALA A 361 -29.42 23.97 -5.14
N VAL A 362 -28.71 23.81 -4.02
CA VAL A 362 -28.93 22.77 -3.01
C VAL A 362 -29.16 23.47 -1.67
N SER A 363 -30.39 23.44 -1.17
CA SER A 363 -30.75 23.86 0.20
C SER A 363 -32.14 23.33 0.53
N ALA A 364 -32.56 23.42 1.79
CA ALA A 364 -33.94 23.11 2.20
C ALA A 364 -35.01 24.04 1.61
N LYS A 365 -34.61 25.15 0.97
CA LYS A 365 -35.52 26.16 0.37
C LYS A 365 -35.41 26.20 -1.16
N ASP A 366 -34.22 25.92 -1.70
CA ASP A 366 -33.84 26.20 -3.08
C ASP A 366 -33.52 24.94 -3.88
N CYS A 367 -33.75 23.74 -3.34
CA CYS A 367 -33.41 22.47 -3.97
C CYS A 367 -33.91 22.37 -5.42
N GLY A 368 -32.96 22.29 -6.36
CA GLY A 368 -33.24 22.21 -7.79
C GLY A 368 -33.56 23.54 -8.48
N GLN A 369 -33.45 24.70 -7.81
CA GLN A 369 -33.45 25.99 -8.53
C GLN A 369 -32.27 26.02 -9.49
N GLY A 370 -32.48 26.56 -10.69
CA GLY A 370 -31.51 26.54 -11.78
C GLY A 370 -31.55 25.28 -12.65
N PHE A 371 -32.19 24.19 -12.23
CA PHE A 371 -32.34 22.99 -13.06
C PHE A 371 -33.40 23.17 -14.16
N THR A 372 -33.02 22.98 -15.42
CA THR A 372 -33.95 22.93 -16.56
C THR A 372 -34.07 21.50 -17.11
N ALA A 373 -34.54 21.32 -18.36
CA ALA A 373 -34.68 20.01 -18.96
C ALA A 373 -33.37 19.60 -19.67
N PRO A 374 -32.55 18.70 -19.10
CA PRO A 374 -31.30 18.32 -19.74
C PRO A 374 -31.56 17.53 -21.03
N GLU A 375 -30.79 17.82 -22.07
CA GLU A 375 -30.73 16.92 -23.22
C GLU A 375 -30.05 15.61 -22.81
N ARG A 376 -30.30 14.55 -23.59
CA ARG A 376 -29.76 13.20 -23.34
C ARG A 376 -28.23 13.13 -23.48
N GLY A 377 -27.66 12.06 -22.93
CA GLY A 377 -26.22 11.78 -22.93
C GLY A 377 -25.55 12.17 -21.62
N ARG A 378 -24.21 12.14 -21.58
CA ARG A 378 -23.42 12.49 -20.40
C ARG A 378 -23.46 14.00 -20.17
N ARG A 379 -23.99 14.44 -19.03
CA ARG A 379 -24.11 15.85 -18.61
C ARG A 379 -23.27 16.10 -17.35
N THR A 380 -22.97 17.38 -17.09
CA THR A 380 -22.36 17.85 -15.84
C THR A 380 -23.24 18.96 -15.26
N PHE A 381 -23.63 18.82 -13.99
CA PHE A 381 -24.38 19.83 -13.24
C PHE A 381 -23.50 20.40 -12.13
N GLN A 382 -23.52 21.72 -11.92
CA GLN A 382 -22.73 22.35 -10.86
C GLN A 382 -23.61 22.50 -9.61
N MET A 383 -23.55 21.52 -8.73
CA MET A 383 -24.37 21.45 -7.52
C MET A 383 -23.80 22.42 -6.49
N ARG A 384 -24.50 23.52 -6.21
CA ARG A 384 -24.05 24.55 -5.25
C ARG A 384 -24.91 24.56 -4.00
N ASN A 385 -24.31 24.37 -2.82
CA ASN A 385 -25.01 24.54 -1.56
C ASN A 385 -25.27 26.04 -1.31
N THR A 386 -26.54 26.38 -1.13
CA THR A 386 -27.03 27.75 -0.84
C THR A 386 -27.61 27.87 0.57
N GLY A 387 -27.65 26.76 1.32
CA GLY A 387 -28.02 26.71 2.72
C GLY A 387 -26.84 26.88 3.68
N ASP A 388 -27.17 26.71 4.96
CA ASP A 388 -26.34 26.82 6.15
C ASP A 388 -25.93 25.45 6.73
N GLN A 389 -26.55 24.36 6.29
CA GLN A 389 -26.20 22.98 6.65
C GLN A 389 -25.53 22.25 5.48
N THR A 390 -24.63 21.31 5.79
CA THR A 390 -24.16 20.30 4.82
C THR A 390 -25.35 19.49 4.30
N ALA A 391 -25.32 19.11 3.03
CA ALA A 391 -26.39 18.31 2.41
C ALA A 391 -25.84 17.23 1.47
N GLU A 392 -26.51 16.08 1.43
CA GLU A 392 -26.43 15.16 0.31
C GLU A 392 -27.41 15.60 -0.79
N VAL A 393 -27.06 15.36 -2.05
CA VAL A 393 -27.93 15.66 -3.19
C VAL A 393 -27.93 14.55 -4.23
N TYR A 394 -29.11 14.10 -4.60
CA TYR A 394 -29.35 12.94 -5.47
C TYR A 394 -30.14 13.37 -6.71
N LEU A 395 -29.73 12.92 -7.91
CA LEU A 395 -30.59 12.96 -9.09
C LEU A 395 -31.45 11.70 -9.09
N ILE A 396 -32.77 11.85 -8.96
CA ILE A 396 -33.70 10.71 -8.80
C ILE A 396 -34.80 10.68 -9.86
N ASP A 397 -35.38 9.50 -10.10
CA ASP A 397 -36.75 9.40 -10.58
C ASP A 397 -37.72 9.57 -9.39
N PRO A 398 -38.52 10.66 -9.35
CA PRO A 398 -39.43 10.92 -8.24
C PRO A 398 -40.61 9.94 -8.15
N ALA A 399 -40.80 9.03 -9.11
CA ALA A 399 -41.82 7.98 -9.05
C ALA A 399 -41.30 6.65 -8.47
N THR A 400 -39.98 6.40 -8.50
CA THR A 400 -39.37 5.12 -8.09
C THR A 400 -38.26 5.27 -7.05
N ASN A 401 -37.90 6.50 -6.66
CA ASN A 401 -36.72 6.85 -5.85
C ASN A 401 -35.36 6.42 -6.45
N ALA A 402 -35.31 5.85 -7.65
CA ALA A 402 -34.07 5.36 -8.25
C ALA A 402 -33.08 6.50 -8.53
N VAL A 403 -31.85 6.37 -8.04
CA VAL A 403 -30.76 7.36 -8.10
C VAL A 403 -29.93 7.16 -9.36
N TYR A 404 -29.76 8.23 -10.15
CA TYR A 404 -28.93 8.28 -11.36
C TYR A 404 -27.51 8.84 -11.11
N GLY A 405 -27.23 9.25 -9.87
CA GLY A 405 -25.97 9.84 -9.42
C GLY A 405 -26.19 10.83 -8.27
N GLU A 406 -25.18 10.98 -7.44
CA GLU A 406 -25.27 11.70 -6.16
C GLU A 406 -24.00 12.49 -5.82
N ILE A 407 -24.14 13.48 -4.93
CA ILE A 407 -23.03 14.10 -4.22
C ILE A 407 -23.34 14.04 -2.73
N GLU A 408 -22.51 13.32 -1.99
CA GLU A 408 -22.55 13.31 -0.53
C GLU A 408 -21.72 14.43 0.09
N GLY A 409 -22.12 14.92 1.26
CA GLY A 409 -21.32 15.87 2.04
C GLY A 409 -21.06 17.21 1.34
N LEU A 410 -22.02 17.75 0.58
CA LEU A 410 -21.88 19.08 -0.05
C LEU A 410 -22.01 20.17 1.04
N ALA A 411 -20.87 20.68 1.52
CA ALA A 411 -20.79 21.65 2.60
C ALA A 411 -21.37 23.05 2.22
N PRO A 412 -21.83 23.87 3.20
CA PRO A 412 -22.41 25.19 2.96
C PRO A 412 -21.57 26.09 2.04
N GLY A 413 -22.24 26.76 1.09
CA GLY A 413 -21.61 27.70 0.16
C GLY A 413 -20.74 27.08 -0.96
N THR A 414 -20.34 25.81 -0.85
CA THR A 414 -19.49 25.10 -1.82
C THR A 414 -20.22 24.71 -3.10
N THR A 415 -19.46 24.44 -4.17
CA THR A 415 -19.97 23.92 -5.44
C THR A 415 -19.19 22.66 -5.84
N ARG A 416 -19.86 21.59 -6.27
CA ARG A 416 -19.24 20.37 -6.82
C ARG A 416 -19.94 19.95 -8.12
N ASP A 417 -19.16 19.44 -9.07
CA ASP A 417 -19.66 18.94 -10.36
C ASP A 417 -20.20 17.51 -10.21
N LEU A 418 -21.47 17.27 -10.54
CA LEU A 418 -22.07 15.95 -10.66
C LEU A 418 -22.17 15.55 -12.13
N VAL A 419 -21.55 14.43 -12.50
CA VAL A 419 -21.49 13.92 -13.88
C VAL A 419 -22.35 12.66 -14.02
N VAL A 420 -23.43 12.75 -14.80
CA VAL A 420 -24.45 11.70 -14.95
C VAL A 420 -24.80 11.44 -16.41
N THR A 421 -25.39 10.27 -16.72
CA THR A 421 -25.86 9.95 -18.08
C THR A 421 -27.38 10.04 -18.13
N VAL A 422 -27.89 11.08 -18.78
CA VAL A 422 -29.33 11.36 -18.91
C VAL A 422 -29.92 10.59 -20.09
N ALA A 423 -31.03 9.89 -19.85
CA ALA A 423 -31.81 9.16 -20.84
C ALA A 423 -33.23 9.76 -20.97
N GLY A 424 -34.14 9.07 -21.67
CA GLY A 424 -35.57 9.41 -21.57
C GLY A 424 -36.11 9.01 -20.19
N GLY A 425 -36.82 9.90 -19.51
CA GLY A 425 -37.22 9.66 -18.11
C GLY A 425 -37.86 10.86 -17.43
N THR A 426 -38.16 10.71 -16.14
CA THR A 426 -38.53 11.81 -15.24
C THR A 426 -37.41 11.97 -14.22
N TYR A 427 -37.01 13.21 -13.96
CA TYR A 427 -35.87 13.54 -13.12
C TYR A 427 -36.24 14.62 -12.11
N ALA A 428 -35.79 14.50 -10.86
CA ALA A 428 -35.86 15.54 -9.84
C ALA A 428 -34.57 15.51 -9.00
N TRP A 429 -34.23 16.65 -8.38
CA TRP A 429 -33.18 16.72 -7.38
C TRP A 429 -33.76 16.48 -5.99
N ARG A 430 -33.19 15.56 -5.21
CA ARG A 430 -33.50 15.39 -3.79
C ARG A 430 -32.32 15.90 -2.97
N CYS A 431 -32.54 16.92 -2.16
CA CYS A 431 -31.54 17.51 -1.27
C CYS A 431 -31.85 17.11 0.17
N VAL A 432 -30.87 16.56 0.89
CA VAL A 432 -31.02 16.02 2.24
C VAL A 432 -30.00 16.71 3.16
N PRO A 433 -30.39 17.79 3.87
CA PRO A 433 -29.52 18.43 4.85
C PRO A 433 -29.26 17.52 6.06
N THR A 434 -28.08 17.60 6.68
CA THR A 434 -27.64 16.66 7.74
C THR A 434 -28.65 16.51 8.90
N ASP A 435 -29.23 17.60 9.39
CA ASP A 435 -30.28 17.58 10.44
C ASP A 435 -31.68 17.95 9.87
N GLY A 436 -31.83 17.88 8.55
CA GLY A 436 -33.01 18.34 7.82
C GLY A 436 -33.90 17.21 7.30
N LYS A 437 -35.09 17.58 6.81
CA LYS A 437 -35.91 16.67 6.00
C LYS A 437 -35.48 16.73 4.55
N ALA A 438 -35.53 15.59 3.86
CA ALA A 438 -35.34 15.52 2.41
C ALA A 438 -36.35 16.42 1.68
N VAL A 439 -35.83 17.32 0.84
CA VAL A 439 -36.62 18.19 -0.04
C VAL A 439 -36.40 17.73 -1.47
N THR A 440 -37.49 17.49 -2.23
CA THR A 440 -37.41 17.09 -3.64
C THR A 440 -37.88 18.24 -4.53
N SER A 441 -37.11 18.55 -5.57
CA SER A 441 -37.40 19.62 -6.52
C SER A 441 -38.65 19.33 -7.37
N LYS A 442 -39.08 20.33 -8.14
CA LYS A 442 -40.02 20.07 -9.24
C LYS A 442 -39.41 19.03 -10.20
N ALA A 443 -40.23 18.06 -10.59
CA ALA A 443 -39.86 17.06 -11.57
C ALA A 443 -39.81 17.63 -13.01
N VAL A 444 -38.83 17.17 -13.78
CA VAL A 444 -38.59 17.55 -15.18
C VAL A 444 -38.55 16.28 -16.04
N ARG A 445 -39.07 16.33 -17.27
CA ARG A 445 -39.23 15.15 -18.13
C ARG A 445 -38.38 15.27 -19.40
N VAL A 446 -37.58 14.24 -19.67
CA VAL A 446 -36.72 14.14 -20.86
C VAL A 446 -37.31 13.14 -21.83
N GLY A 447 -37.44 13.53 -23.10
CA GLY A 447 -38.01 12.68 -24.15
C GLY A 447 -37.01 11.68 -24.73
N GLY A 448 -37.43 10.43 -24.89
CA GLY A 448 -36.64 9.35 -25.50
C GLY A 448 -36.96 7.98 -24.90
N ALA A 449 -36.18 6.97 -25.28
CA ALA A 449 -36.18 5.68 -24.60
C ALA A 449 -35.53 5.79 -23.21
N ALA A 450 -35.99 4.96 -22.27
CA ALA A 450 -35.36 4.79 -20.97
C ALA A 450 -33.94 4.21 -21.11
N GLY A 451 -33.05 4.57 -20.19
CA GLY A 451 -31.68 4.06 -20.12
C GLY A 451 -31.44 3.32 -18.81
N ALA A 452 -30.62 2.28 -18.86
CA ALA A 452 -30.07 1.64 -17.66
C ALA A 452 -29.01 2.55 -17.02
N GLY A 453 -28.88 2.48 -15.69
CA GLY A 453 -27.96 3.33 -14.92
C GLY A 453 -28.61 4.09 -13.75
N ALA A 454 -29.78 3.66 -13.29
CA ALA A 454 -30.35 4.10 -12.02
C ALA A 454 -30.30 2.94 -11.00
N VAL A 455 -29.83 3.21 -9.79
CA VAL A 455 -29.83 2.24 -8.67
C VAL A 455 -30.98 2.60 -7.73
N VAL A 456 -31.79 1.62 -7.36
CA VAL A 456 -32.81 1.82 -6.32
C VAL A 456 -32.09 1.87 -4.96
N PRO A 457 -32.22 2.93 -4.15
CA PRO A 457 -31.61 3.02 -2.82
C PRO A 457 -31.86 1.78 -1.96
N VAL A 458 -30.95 1.54 -1.02
CA VAL A 458 -31.12 0.56 0.05
C VAL A 458 -31.21 1.31 1.38
N SER A 459 -32.11 0.86 2.25
CA SER A 459 -32.22 1.32 3.63
C SER A 459 -31.54 0.34 4.60
N GLU A 460 -31.29 0.80 5.83
CA GLU A 460 -30.85 -0.10 6.91
C GLU A 460 -31.89 -1.20 7.18
N GLU A 461 -33.20 -0.92 7.03
CA GLU A 461 -34.28 -1.89 7.22
C GLU A 461 -34.28 -3.00 6.14
N ASP A 462 -33.98 -2.64 4.88
CA ASP A 462 -33.81 -3.60 3.77
C ASP A 462 -32.71 -4.62 4.05
N LEU A 463 -31.58 -4.17 4.64
CA LEU A 463 -30.43 -5.02 4.99
C LEU A 463 -30.60 -5.71 6.35
N ALA A 464 -31.41 -5.18 7.27
CA ALA A 464 -31.66 -5.80 8.56
C ALA A 464 -32.29 -7.20 8.43
N GLY A 465 -33.08 -7.46 7.38
CA GLY A 465 -33.56 -8.80 7.01
C GLY A 465 -32.42 -9.77 6.71
N PRO A 466 -31.66 -9.55 5.63
CA PRO A 466 -30.43 -10.27 5.28
C PRO A 466 -29.45 -10.45 6.47
N LEU A 467 -29.15 -9.40 7.22
CA LEU A 467 -28.22 -9.44 8.35
C LEU A 467 -28.66 -10.42 9.44
N ARG A 468 -29.97 -10.52 9.74
CA ARG A 468 -30.50 -11.54 10.67
C ARG A 468 -30.27 -12.97 10.16
N VAL A 469 -30.38 -13.20 8.84
CA VAL A 469 -30.14 -14.53 8.24
C VAL A 469 -28.66 -14.89 8.29
N TYR A 470 -27.76 -13.96 7.96
CA TYR A 470 -26.31 -14.17 8.06
C TYR A 470 -25.84 -14.36 9.51
N LYS A 471 -26.29 -13.51 10.47
CA LYS A 471 -26.02 -13.73 11.91
C LYS A 471 -26.55 -15.09 12.38
N ALA A 472 -27.67 -15.58 11.84
CA ALA A 472 -28.17 -16.92 12.17
C ALA A 472 -27.34 -18.06 11.53
N TYR A 473 -26.78 -17.86 10.33
CA TYR A 473 -25.82 -18.79 9.70
C TYR A 473 -24.55 -18.90 10.54
N VAL A 474 -23.89 -17.77 10.82
CA VAL A 474 -22.63 -17.75 11.58
C VAL A 474 -22.82 -18.33 13.00
N ASN A 475 -23.92 -18.02 13.69
CA ASN A 475 -24.22 -18.62 15.00
C ASN A 475 -24.33 -20.16 14.98
N ARG A 476 -24.81 -20.76 13.88
CA ARG A 476 -24.82 -22.22 13.72
C ARG A 476 -23.40 -22.74 13.48
N GLY A 477 -22.64 -22.10 12.59
CA GLY A 477 -21.25 -22.46 12.31
C GLY A 477 -20.34 -22.36 13.54
N LEU A 478 -20.48 -21.32 14.36
CA LEU A 478 -19.77 -21.17 15.63
C LEU A 478 -20.13 -22.28 16.65
N ALA A 479 -21.35 -22.85 16.59
CA ALA A 479 -21.72 -24.00 17.41
C ALA A 479 -21.03 -25.30 16.96
N THR A 480 -20.88 -25.48 15.65
CA THR A 480 -20.11 -26.57 15.04
C THR A 480 -18.63 -26.42 15.38
N LEU A 481 -18.05 -25.24 15.13
CA LEU A 481 -16.64 -24.89 15.41
C LEU A 481 -16.23 -25.23 16.86
N VAL A 482 -17.04 -24.82 17.85
CA VAL A 482 -16.79 -25.12 19.28
C VAL A 482 -16.80 -26.62 19.58
N THR A 483 -17.52 -27.42 18.80
CA THR A 483 -17.54 -28.89 18.92
C THR A 483 -16.27 -29.50 18.31
N GLU A 484 -15.84 -29.00 17.15
CA GLU A 484 -14.69 -29.50 16.40
C GLU A 484 -13.36 -29.09 17.04
N THR A 485 -13.20 -27.84 17.48
CA THR A 485 -12.01 -27.39 18.23
C THR A 485 -11.87 -28.11 19.56
N ARG A 486 -12.98 -28.52 20.19
CA ARG A 486 -12.95 -29.40 21.37
C ARG A 486 -12.48 -30.80 21.03
N LYS A 487 -12.93 -31.39 19.90
CA LYS A 487 -12.52 -32.72 19.44
C LYS A 487 -11.02 -32.75 19.08
N LEU A 488 -10.55 -31.75 18.33
CA LEU A 488 -9.13 -31.47 18.08
C LEU A 488 -8.32 -31.44 19.39
N GLY A 489 -8.80 -30.68 20.39
CA GLY A 489 -8.18 -30.59 21.71
C GLY A 489 -8.31 -31.87 22.56
N GLU A 490 -9.16 -32.82 22.20
CA GLU A 490 -9.28 -34.16 22.80
C GLU A 490 -8.28 -35.14 22.17
N ASP A 491 -8.19 -35.18 20.83
CA ASP A 491 -7.23 -36.03 20.12
C ASP A 491 -5.76 -35.59 20.36
N ILE A 492 -5.46 -34.29 20.38
CA ILE A 492 -4.15 -33.76 20.82
C ILE A 492 -3.83 -34.20 22.25
N ARG A 493 -4.82 -34.22 23.15
CA ARG A 493 -4.60 -34.58 24.55
C ARG A 493 -4.33 -36.08 24.73
N ALA A 494 -4.96 -36.91 23.90
CA ALA A 494 -4.74 -38.36 23.83
C ALA A 494 -3.43 -38.75 23.11
N GLY A 495 -2.84 -37.83 22.34
CA GLY A 495 -1.63 -38.07 21.54
C GLY A 495 -1.90 -38.56 20.12
N HIS A 496 -3.15 -38.51 19.65
CA HIS A 496 -3.58 -38.95 18.32
C HIS A 496 -3.25 -37.89 17.24
N LEU A 497 -1.97 -37.53 17.08
CA LEU A 497 -1.58 -36.38 16.26
C LEU A 497 -1.98 -36.48 14.77
N ASP A 498 -2.05 -37.69 14.19
CA ASP A 498 -2.55 -37.86 12.82
C ASP A 498 -4.06 -37.64 12.70
N THR A 499 -4.85 -38.03 13.71
CA THR A 499 -6.28 -37.69 13.79
C THR A 499 -6.46 -36.20 14.00
N ALA A 500 -5.63 -35.59 14.86
CA ALA A 500 -5.65 -34.16 15.13
C ALA A 500 -5.38 -33.31 13.87
N ARG A 501 -4.57 -33.77 12.92
CA ARG A 501 -4.38 -33.07 11.61
C ARG A 501 -5.68 -33.01 10.79
N ALA A 502 -6.45 -34.09 10.76
CA ALA A 502 -7.74 -34.14 10.05
C ALA A 502 -8.83 -33.31 10.75
N ASP A 503 -8.85 -33.35 12.09
CA ASP A 503 -9.74 -32.53 12.92
C ASP A 503 -9.42 -31.04 12.83
N TRP A 504 -8.12 -30.68 12.78
CA TRP A 504 -7.67 -29.31 12.58
C TRP A 504 -8.19 -28.76 11.26
N LEU A 505 -8.04 -29.52 10.16
CA LEU A 505 -8.51 -29.09 8.83
C LEU A 505 -10.03 -28.97 8.77
N THR A 506 -10.75 -29.88 9.44
CA THR A 506 -12.21 -29.82 9.56
C THR A 506 -12.64 -28.53 10.28
N ALA A 507 -12.10 -28.29 11.47
CA ALA A 507 -12.41 -27.11 12.28
C ALA A 507 -11.99 -25.78 11.62
N HIS A 508 -10.84 -25.75 10.93
CA HIS A 508 -10.34 -24.55 10.24
C HIS A 508 -11.19 -24.20 9.01
N ARG A 509 -11.62 -25.19 8.23
CA ARG A 509 -12.59 -24.97 7.13
C ARG A 509 -13.95 -24.53 7.64
N THR A 510 -14.43 -25.06 8.77
CA THR A 510 -15.62 -24.54 9.43
C THR A 510 -15.44 -23.06 9.77
N TYR A 511 -14.31 -22.65 10.36
CA TYR A 511 -14.01 -21.25 10.69
C TYR A 511 -13.98 -20.34 9.45
N ALA A 512 -13.22 -20.73 8.43
CA ALA A 512 -13.06 -20.01 7.17
C ALA A 512 -14.41 -19.75 6.48
N SER A 513 -15.27 -20.77 6.41
CA SER A 513 -16.60 -20.66 5.77
C SER A 513 -17.56 -19.67 6.44
N LEU A 514 -17.29 -19.21 7.67
CA LEU A 514 -18.10 -18.19 8.33
C LEU A 514 -17.89 -16.79 7.74
N GLY A 515 -16.84 -16.58 6.96
CA GLY A 515 -16.48 -15.27 6.41
C GLY A 515 -15.72 -14.40 7.42
N ALA A 516 -14.62 -14.93 7.96
CA ALA A 516 -13.69 -14.18 8.81
C ALA A 516 -12.85 -13.22 7.95
N ALA A 517 -13.33 -11.99 7.78
CA ALA A 517 -12.70 -10.92 7.00
C ALA A 517 -12.91 -9.58 7.71
N TYR A 518 -11.96 -8.64 7.60
CA TYR A 518 -12.04 -7.26 8.12
C TYR A 518 -12.95 -7.08 9.36
N GLY A 519 -12.49 -7.63 10.49
CA GLY A 519 -13.12 -7.41 11.78
C GLY A 519 -14.40 -8.21 12.10
N THR A 520 -14.86 -9.19 11.30
CA THR A 520 -16.10 -9.97 11.59
C THR A 520 -16.21 -10.43 13.05
N PHE A 521 -15.08 -10.73 13.69
CA PHE A 521 -15.00 -11.33 15.01
C PHE A 521 -14.21 -10.49 16.03
N ASP A 522 -14.01 -9.18 15.76
CA ASP A 522 -13.14 -8.30 16.56
C ASP A 522 -11.77 -8.96 16.87
N ASP A 523 -11.28 -8.76 18.10
CA ASP A 523 -10.11 -9.39 18.70
C ASP A 523 -10.13 -10.92 18.76
N PHE A 524 -11.22 -11.61 18.44
CA PHE A 524 -11.22 -13.08 18.39
C PHE A 524 -10.55 -13.62 17.13
N ASP A 525 -10.65 -12.95 15.98
CA ASP A 525 -9.98 -13.45 14.75
C ASP A 525 -8.47 -13.57 14.96
N ARG A 526 -7.85 -12.50 15.49
CA ARG A 526 -6.44 -12.45 15.86
C ARG A 526 -6.00 -13.53 16.89
N LYS A 527 -6.93 -14.10 17.68
CA LYS A 527 -6.65 -15.20 18.63
C LYS A 527 -6.92 -16.59 18.05
N ILE A 528 -7.89 -16.68 17.13
CA ILE A 528 -8.37 -17.94 16.55
C ILE A 528 -7.59 -18.28 15.28
N ASN A 529 -7.19 -17.31 14.46
CA ASN A 529 -6.52 -17.50 13.17
C ASN A 529 -5.31 -16.55 12.97
N GLY A 530 -4.82 -15.94 14.06
CA GLY A 530 -3.70 -14.98 14.02
C GLY A 530 -2.40 -15.56 13.46
N ARG A 531 -1.71 -14.77 12.63
CA ARG A 531 -0.44 -15.12 11.99
C ARG A 531 0.79 -14.80 12.86
N PRO A 532 1.95 -15.43 12.61
CA PRO A 532 3.20 -15.06 13.28
C PRO A 532 3.81 -13.75 12.73
N ASP A 533 3.31 -13.25 11.60
CA ASP A 533 3.88 -12.10 10.89
C ASP A 533 3.78 -10.80 11.68
N GLY A 534 4.92 -10.11 11.83
CA GLY A 534 5.03 -8.88 12.60
C GLY A 534 5.14 -9.07 14.12
N LEU A 535 5.01 -10.30 14.64
CA LEU A 535 5.32 -10.59 16.05
C LEU A 535 6.84 -10.54 16.30
N PRO A 536 7.31 -9.96 17.42
CA PRO A 536 8.74 -9.84 17.74
C PRO A 536 9.57 -11.12 17.59
N ASP A 537 9.04 -12.26 18.07
CA ASP A 537 9.71 -13.57 18.01
C ASP A 537 9.06 -14.54 16.98
N GLY A 538 8.18 -14.03 16.12
CA GLY A 538 7.54 -14.79 15.03
C GLY A 538 6.81 -16.07 15.49
N VAL A 539 7.13 -17.21 14.87
CA VAL A 539 6.59 -18.54 15.22
C VAL A 539 6.98 -19.04 16.63
N HIS A 540 7.83 -18.31 17.34
CA HIS A 540 8.22 -18.59 18.73
C HIS A 540 7.65 -17.56 19.72
N ASP A 541 6.90 -16.56 19.24
CA ASP A 541 6.28 -15.56 20.10
C ASP A 541 5.18 -16.16 20.98
N LYS A 542 5.07 -15.65 22.21
CA LYS A 542 4.04 -16.02 23.19
C LYS A 542 2.63 -15.65 22.72
N ASP A 543 2.49 -14.67 21.83
CA ASP A 543 1.20 -14.17 21.34
C ASP A 543 0.76 -14.90 20.05
N PHE A 544 1.61 -15.75 19.45
CA PHE A 544 1.24 -16.62 18.34
C PHE A 544 0.30 -17.73 18.83
N THR A 545 -0.99 -17.64 18.46
CA THR A 545 -2.08 -18.45 19.01
C THR A 545 -3.00 -19.02 17.91
N GLY A 546 -4.07 -19.71 18.29
CA GLY A 546 -5.09 -20.18 17.36
C GLY A 546 -4.71 -21.37 16.47
N PHE A 547 -5.45 -21.50 15.35
CA PHE A 547 -5.28 -22.53 14.33
C PHE A 547 -3.86 -22.56 13.77
N GLN A 548 -3.33 -21.42 13.34
CA GLN A 548 -2.00 -21.27 12.75
C GLN A 548 -0.90 -21.76 13.71
N ARG A 549 -1.00 -21.43 15.00
CA ARG A 549 -0.06 -21.94 16.02
C ARG A 549 -0.13 -23.45 16.17
N ILE A 550 -1.32 -24.05 16.10
CA ILE A 550 -1.49 -25.51 16.23
C ILE A 550 -1.01 -26.22 14.96
N GLU A 551 -1.28 -25.66 13.79
CA GLU A 551 -0.79 -26.15 12.50
C GLU A 551 0.73 -26.22 12.50
N TYR A 552 1.40 -25.11 12.84
CA TYR A 552 2.85 -25.06 12.91
C TYR A 552 3.42 -26.22 13.73
N GLY A 553 2.88 -26.48 14.92
CA GLY A 553 3.33 -27.60 15.75
C GLY A 553 2.97 -29.00 15.21
N LEU A 554 1.75 -29.18 14.67
CA LEU A 554 1.29 -30.45 14.11
C LEU A 554 2.09 -30.88 12.87
N TRP A 555 2.60 -29.93 12.08
CA TRP A 555 3.38 -30.23 10.86
C TRP A 555 4.90 -30.09 11.04
N HIS A 556 5.39 -29.31 12.01
CA HIS A 556 6.82 -29.25 12.37
C HIS A 556 7.26 -30.21 13.49
N GLY A 557 6.38 -31.11 13.93
CA GLY A 557 6.75 -32.25 14.81
C GLY A 557 6.83 -31.93 16.30
N GLN A 558 6.10 -30.92 16.78
CA GLN A 558 5.92 -30.69 18.22
C GLN A 558 5.12 -31.83 18.86
N SER A 559 5.40 -32.11 20.13
CA SER A 559 4.73 -33.14 20.89
C SER A 559 3.28 -32.77 21.24
N ALA A 560 2.50 -33.80 21.56
CA ALA A 560 1.17 -33.66 22.15
C ALA A 560 1.18 -32.81 23.44
N ASP A 561 2.25 -32.86 24.24
CA ASP A 561 2.36 -32.08 25.48
C ASP A 561 2.55 -30.59 25.22
N GLU A 562 3.35 -30.21 24.22
CA GLU A 562 3.49 -28.82 23.78
C GLU A 562 2.18 -28.27 23.21
N LEU A 563 1.44 -29.08 22.46
CA LEU A 563 0.20 -28.67 21.80
C LEU A 563 -1.04 -28.63 22.71
N LYS A 564 -1.04 -29.30 23.88
CA LYS A 564 -2.14 -29.26 24.87
C LYS A 564 -2.46 -27.83 25.34
N GLY A 565 -1.47 -26.93 25.39
CA GLY A 565 -1.67 -25.52 25.72
C GLY A 565 -2.45 -24.76 24.64
N PRO A 566 -1.88 -24.61 23.43
CA PRO A 566 -2.54 -23.96 22.29
C PRO A 566 -3.92 -24.54 21.94
N ALA A 567 -4.09 -25.87 21.95
CA ALA A 567 -5.37 -26.49 21.63
C ALA A 567 -6.49 -26.15 22.63
N ARG A 568 -6.14 -26.05 23.92
CA ARG A 568 -7.08 -25.58 24.96
C ARG A 568 -7.40 -24.09 24.78
N GLN A 569 -6.44 -23.28 24.36
CA GLN A 569 -6.64 -21.85 24.12
C GLN A 569 -7.59 -21.62 22.93
N LEU A 570 -7.33 -22.24 21.77
CA LEU A 570 -8.22 -22.16 20.60
C LEU A 570 -9.66 -22.55 20.94
N ALA A 571 -9.87 -23.67 21.64
CA ALA A 571 -11.22 -24.10 22.02
C ALA A 571 -11.90 -23.12 23.00
N ALA A 572 -11.14 -22.44 23.86
CA ALA A 572 -11.66 -21.41 24.76
C ALA A 572 -12.00 -20.11 24.00
N ASP A 573 -11.16 -19.66 23.07
CA ASP A 573 -11.41 -18.48 22.25
C ASP A 573 -12.58 -18.68 21.28
N SER A 574 -12.71 -19.86 20.65
CA SER A 574 -13.88 -20.20 19.82
C SER A 574 -15.18 -20.22 20.64
N ALA A 575 -15.14 -20.70 21.89
CA ALA A 575 -16.28 -20.64 22.80
C ALA A 575 -16.58 -19.21 23.28
N GLY A 576 -15.53 -18.39 23.44
CA GLY A 576 -15.63 -16.95 23.71
C GLY A 576 -16.30 -16.19 22.58
N LEU A 577 -15.86 -16.40 21.34
CA LEU A 577 -16.46 -15.81 20.14
C LEU A 577 -17.92 -16.20 20.00
N ARG A 578 -18.27 -17.49 20.14
CA ARG A 578 -19.66 -17.96 20.12
C ARG A 578 -20.54 -17.26 21.17
N LYS A 579 -19.97 -16.86 22.32
CA LYS A 579 -20.67 -16.11 23.36
C LYS A 579 -20.76 -14.60 23.07
N ALA A 580 -19.74 -14.03 22.42
CA ALA A 580 -19.68 -12.60 22.10
C ALA A 580 -20.50 -12.23 20.87
N PHE A 581 -20.47 -13.05 19.81
CA PHE A 581 -21.06 -12.77 18.49
C PHE A 581 -22.54 -12.35 18.48
N PRO A 582 -23.45 -12.92 19.31
CA PRO A 582 -24.83 -12.42 19.42
C PRO A 582 -24.96 -10.97 19.93
N HIS A 583 -23.90 -10.43 20.53
CA HIS A 583 -23.83 -9.11 21.15
C HIS A 583 -22.82 -8.18 20.46
N GLN A 584 -22.18 -8.63 19.39
CA GLN A 584 -21.35 -7.76 18.55
C GLN A 584 -22.25 -6.83 17.72
N ASP A 585 -21.93 -5.55 17.77
CA ASP A 585 -22.45 -4.57 16.82
C ASP A 585 -21.92 -4.94 15.43
N PHE A 586 -22.80 -4.93 14.44
CA PHE A 586 -22.46 -5.16 13.04
C PHE A 586 -23.16 -4.07 12.26
N ASP A 587 -22.41 -3.32 11.46
CA ASP A 587 -23.03 -2.44 10.49
C ASP A 587 -23.76 -3.29 9.43
N ALA A 588 -24.88 -2.78 8.93
CA ALA A 588 -25.61 -3.42 7.86
C ALA A 588 -24.88 -3.29 6.51
N SER A 589 -24.09 -2.22 6.33
CA SER A 589 -23.27 -1.94 5.14
C SER A 589 -22.05 -2.87 4.99
N ASP A 590 -21.57 -3.47 6.07
CA ASP A 590 -20.56 -4.55 6.03
C ASP A 590 -21.01 -5.75 5.17
N LEU A 591 -22.30 -6.07 5.19
CA LEU A 591 -22.82 -7.32 4.64
C LEU A 591 -22.56 -7.47 3.12
N PRO A 592 -22.76 -6.44 2.27
CA PRO A 592 -22.33 -6.47 0.87
C PRO A 592 -20.81 -6.34 0.67
N LEU A 593 -20.07 -5.63 1.53
CA LEU A 593 -18.60 -5.53 1.45
C LEU A 593 -17.94 -6.91 1.60
N ARG A 594 -18.35 -7.65 2.64
CA ARG A 594 -17.83 -8.99 2.98
C ARG A 594 -17.89 -9.98 1.82
N ALA A 595 -18.86 -9.85 0.92
CA ALA A 595 -19.00 -10.72 -0.25
C ALA A 595 -17.82 -10.60 -1.25
N HIS A 596 -17.18 -9.43 -1.33
CA HIS A 596 -15.96 -9.22 -2.12
C HIS A 596 -14.70 -9.54 -1.28
N GLU A 597 -14.62 -8.98 -0.08
CA GLU A 597 -13.46 -9.06 0.82
C GLU A 597 -12.99 -10.49 1.14
N ILE A 598 -13.91 -11.44 1.32
CA ILE A 598 -13.54 -12.83 1.62
C ILE A 598 -12.75 -13.44 0.45
N MET A 599 -13.10 -13.12 -0.79
CA MET A 599 -12.36 -13.58 -1.97
C MET A 599 -11.06 -12.81 -2.19
N GLU A 600 -10.98 -11.55 -1.76
CA GLU A 600 -9.76 -10.73 -1.84
C GLU A 600 -8.69 -11.28 -0.88
N ASN A 601 -9.06 -11.50 0.38
CA ASN A 601 -8.20 -12.18 1.37
C ASN A 601 -7.79 -13.59 0.91
N THR A 602 -8.69 -14.32 0.25
CA THR A 602 -8.39 -15.63 -0.34
C THR A 602 -7.32 -15.53 -1.44
N LEU A 603 -7.41 -14.54 -2.33
CA LEU A 603 -6.40 -14.31 -3.36
C LEU A 603 -5.07 -13.82 -2.77
N GLN A 604 -5.12 -12.97 -1.74
CA GLN A 604 -3.95 -12.37 -1.11
C GLN A 604 -3.14 -13.36 -0.26
N PHE A 605 -3.81 -14.24 0.50
CA PHE A 605 -3.15 -15.08 1.52
C PHE A 605 -3.23 -16.58 1.23
N GLU A 606 -4.42 -17.11 0.95
CA GLU A 606 -4.61 -18.56 0.79
C GLU A 606 -4.04 -19.06 -0.56
N LEU A 607 -4.28 -18.33 -1.65
CA LEU A 607 -3.77 -18.67 -2.98
C LEU A 607 -2.29 -18.29 -3.19
N THR A 608 -1.71 -17.45 -2.33
CA THR A 608 -0.25 -17.22 -2.29
C THR A 608 0.46 -18.27 -1.43
N GLY A 609 -0.20 -18.79 -0.40
CA GLY A 609 0.40 -19.64 0.64
C GLY A 609 1.02 -18.85 1.80
N ASP A 610 0.70 -17.55 1.93
CA ASP A 610 1.21 -16.63 2.96
C ASP A 610 0.69 -16.98 4.37
N THR A 611 -0.43 -17.71 4.46
CA THR A 611 -1.00 -18.25 5.71
C THR A 611 -0.45 -19.61 6.12
N ASP A 612 -0.01 -20.47 5.19
CA ASP A 612 0.23 -21.90 5.43
C ASP A 612 1.41 -22.16 6.38
N GLN A 613 1.15 -22.83 7.52
CA GLN A 613 2.17 -23.18 8.52
C GLN A 613 2.68 -24.61 8.38
N GLY A 614 2.60 -25.19 7.17
CA GLY A 614 3.16 -26.48 6.79
C GLY A 614 2.13 -27.57 6.50
N SER A 615 0.84 -27.29 6.59
CA SER A 615 -0.22 -28.24 6.23
C SER A 615 -0.33 -28.47 4.72
N GLY A 616 -0.03 -27.45 3.90
CA GLY A 616 -0.28 -27.44 2.47
C GLY A 616 -1.78 -27.39 2.12
N THR A 617 -2.61 -26.76 2.96
CA THR A 617 -4.08 -26.82 2.86
C THR A 617 -4.79 -25.52 2.45
N GLY A 618 -4.06 -24.45 2.10
CA GLY A 618 -4.66 -23.18 1.67
C GLY A 618 -5.77 -23.27 0.58
N LEU A 619 -5.72 -24.24 -0.33
CA LEU A 619 -6.80 -24.48 -1.30
C LEU A 619 -8.11 -24.96 -0.66
N ALA A 620 -8.02 -25.68 0.46
CA ALA A 620 -9.16 -26.14 1.24
C ALA A 620 -9.78 -24.99 2.04
N THR A 621 -8.96 -24.02 2.48
CA THR A 621 -9.42 -22.72 3.02
C THR A 621 -10.10 -21.90 1.92
N ALA A 622 -9.51 -21.83 0.72
CA ALA A 622 -10.07 -21.08 -0.41
C ALA A 622 -11.46 -21.63 -0.84
N ASP A 623 -11.64 -22.94 -0.85
CA ASP A 623 -12.95 -23.59 -1.07
C ASP A 623 -13.96 -23.27 0.06
N ALA A 624 -13.52 -23.24 1.31
CA ALA A 624 -14.37 -22.87 2.45
C ALA A 624 -14.78 -21.38 2.39
N ASN A 625 -13.84 -20.48 2.08
CA ASN A 625 -14.10 -19.05 1.87
C ASN A 625 -15.08 -18.82 0.71
N LEU A 626 -14.92 -19.55 -0.40
CA LEU A 626 -15.83 -19.51 -1.54
C LEU A 626 -17.26 -19.96 -1.17
N ALA A 627 -17.40 -20.94 -0.27
CA ALA A 627 -18.69 -21.33 0.28
C ALA A 627 -19.30 -20.22 1.17
N GLY A 628 -18.51 -19.54 2.00
CA GLY A 628 -18.95 -18.39 2.81
C GLY A 628 -19.44 -17.22 1.95
N THR A 629 -18.68 -16.85 0.91
CA THR A 629 -19.08 -15.86 -0.11
C THR A 629 -20.41 -16.23 -0.77
N ARG A 630 -20.61 -17.51 -1.11
CA ARG A 630 -21.85 -18.01 -1.71
C ARG A 630 -23.06 -17.92 -0.77
N GLU A 631 -22.87 -18.15 0.53
CA GLU A 631 -23.93 -17.97 1.53
C GLU A 631 -24.31 -16.48 1.70
N LEU A 632 -23.32 -15.57 1.73
CA LEU A 632 -23.57 -14.11 1.71
C LEU A 632 -24.36 -13.68 0.47
N LEU A 633 -23.95 -14.11 -0.73
CA LEU A 633 -24.68 -13.82 -1.97
C LEU A 633 -26.10 -14.41 -1.99
N THR A 634 -26.30 -15.56 -1.33
CA THR A 634 -27.63 -16.17 -1.17
C THR A 634 -28.51 -15.34 -0.23
N VAL A 635 -27.93 -14.79 0.83
CA VAL A 635 -28.57 -13.86 1.77
C VAL A 635 -28.92 -12.51 1.11
N LEU A 636 -28.05 -11.98 0.24
CA LEU A 636 -28.23 -10.71 -0.48
C LEU A 636 -29.08 -10.82 -1.75
N ARG A 637 -29.31 -12.03 -2.27
CA ARG A 637 -30.06 -12.32 -3.51
C ARG A 637 -31.38 -11.56 -3.67
N PRO A 638 -32.24 -11.39 -2.64
CA PRO A 638 -33.50 -10.66 -2.78
C PRO A 638 -33.31 -9.18 -3.16
N LEU A 639 -32.25 -8.53 -2.67
CA LEU A 639 -31.97 -7.12 -2.94
C LEU A 639 -31.28 -6.93 -4.30
N LEU A 640 -30.38 -7.86 -4.67
CA LEU A 640 -29.60 -7.81 -5.90
C LEU A 640 -30.41 -8.16 -7.16
N THR A 641 -31.34 -9.12 -7.09
CA THR A 641 -32.04 -9.67 -8.28
C THR A 641 -32.73 -8.61 -9.13
N ASN A 642 -33.35 -7.61 -8.50
CA ASN A 642 -34.04 -6.52 -9.20
C ASN A 642 -33.12 -5.34 -9.58
N ARG A 643 -31.97 -5.19 -8.91
CA ARG A 643 -31.01 -4.09 -9.13
C ARG A 643 -30.00 -4.43 -10.23
N ALA A 644 -29.54 -5.68 -10.29
CA ALA A 644 -28.57 -6.15 -11.27
C ALA A 644 -28.88 -7.59 -11.73
N PRO A 645 -29.90 -7.78 -12.60
CA PRO A 645 -30.39 -9.12 -12.99
C PRO A 645 -29.38 -9.99 -13.75
N HIS A 646 -28.30 -9.39 -14.27
CA HIS A 646 -27.20 -10.10 -14.95
C HIS A 646 -26.03 -10.46 -14.02
N LEU A 647 -25.94 -9.84 -12.84
CA LEU A 647 -24.81 -9.98 -11.91
C LEU A 647 -24.78 -11.38 -11.29
N LEU A 648 -25.88 -11.78 -10.64
CA LEU A 648 -25.95 -13.07 -9.95
C LEU A 648 -25.73 -14.27 -10.88
N PRO A 649 -26.30 -14.34 -12.11
CA PRO A 649 -25.99 -15.43 -13.04
C PRO A 649 -24.52 -15.50 -13.47
N ALA A 650 -23.80 -14.37 -13.53
CA ALA A 650 -22.37 -14.34 -13.83
C ALA A 650 -21.56 -14.84 -12.62
N VAL A 651 -21.79 -14.23 -11.45
CA VAL A 651 -21.14 -14.62 -10.18
C VAL A 651 -21.41 -16.09 -9.81
N ASP A 652 -22.64 -16.60 -9.99
CA ASP A 652 -22.98 -18.02 -9.76
C ASP A 652 -22.18 -18.96 -10.70
N ALA A 653 -21.95 -18.55 -11.95
CA ALA A 653 -21.15 -19.30 -12.91
C ALA A 653 -19.63 -19.23 -12.63
N ASP A 654 -19.15 -18.08 -12.16
CA ASP A 654 -17.76 -17.85 -11.80
C ASP A 654 -17.36 -18.57 -10.51
N ILE A 655 -18.25 -18.61 -9.51
CA ILE A 655 -18.15 -19.48 -8.34
C ILE A 655 -18.09 -20.95 -8.77
N ALA A 656 -18.98 -21.40 -9.67
CA ALA A 656 -18.97 -22.78 -10.16
C ALA A 656 -17.67 -23.13 -10.92
N ARG A 657 -17.13 -22.18 -11.70
CA ARG A 657 -15.84 -22.33 -12.39
C ARG A 657 -14.68 -22.44 -11.41
N LEU A 658 -14.59 -21.56 -10.43
CA LEU A 658 -13.53 -21.58 -9.41
C LEU A 658 -13.61 -22.85 -8.56
N TRP A 659 -14.81 -23.24 -8.12
CA TRP A 659 -15.03 -24.48 -7.37
C TRP A 659 -14.57 -25.71 -8.15
N THR A 660 -14.88 -25.80 -9.45
CA THR A 660 -14.42 -26.88 -10.33
C THR A 660 -12.88 -26.92 -10.47
N LEU A 661 -12.21 -25.76 -10.41
CA LEU A 661 -10.74 -25.68 -10.47
C LEU A 661 -10.07 -26.06 -9.14
N LEU A 662 -10.73 -25.79 -8.01
CA LEU A 662 -10.28 -26.18 -6.67
C LEU A 662 -10.45 -27.70 -6.44
N ASP A 663 -11.64 -28.26 -6.75
CA ASP A 663 -11.91 -29.69 -6.63
C ASP A 663 -11.01 -30.55 -7.54
N ALA A 664 -10.63 -30.03 -8.72
CA ALA A 664 -9.66 -30.70 -9.60
C ALA A 664 -8.28 -30.91 -8.94
N GLU A 665 -7.94 -30.14 -7.90
CA GLU A 665 -6.72 -30.24 -7.09
C GLU A 665 -6.98 -30.85 -5.70
N HIS A 666 -8.14 -31.47 -5.49
CA HIS A 666 -8.49 -32.29 -4.33
C HIS A 666 -8.60 -33.76 -4.77
N ARG A 667 -7.68 -34.63 -4.32
CA ARG A 667 -7.58 -36.04 -4.76
C ARG A 667 -7.28 -36.95 -3.58
N ASP A 668 -7.92 -38.11 -3.55
CA ASP A 668 -7.76 -39.12 -2.47
C ASP A 668 -7.93 -38.55 -1.04
N GLY A 669 -8.81 -37.55 -0.88
CA GLY A 669 -9.05 -36.85 0.38
C GLY A 669 -7.93 -35.89 0.81
N ARG A 670 -7.09 -35.45 -0.13
CA ARG A 670 -5.95 -34.54 0.09
C ARG A 670 -5.95 -33.42 -0.94
N TRP A 671 -5.54 -32.23 -0.52
CA TRP A 671 -5.40 -31.07 -1.39
C TRP A 671 -3.97 -30.96 -1.93
N THR A 672 -3.80 -30.47 -3.16
CA THR A 672 -2.49 -30.10 -3.71
C THR A 672 -1.98 -28.84 -2.99
N PRO A 673 -0.82 -28.88 -2.32
CA PRO A 673 -0.23 -27.69 -1.70
C PRO A 673 0.06 -26.59 -2.73
N VAL A 674 -0.12 -25.33 -2.33
CA VAL A 674 -0.05 -24.15 -3.21
C VAL A 674 1.35 -23.96 -3.83
N ASP A 675 2.42 -24.35 -3.11
CA ASP A 675 3.80 -24.39 -3.60
C ASP A 675 4.03 -25.44 -4.70
N ARG A 676 3.17 -26.46 -4.77
CA ARG A 676 3.27 -27.63 -5.67
C ARG A 676 2.30 -27.59 -6.85
N LEU A 677 1.43 -26.58 -6.90
CA LEU A 677 0.53 -26.38 -8.04
C LEU A 677 1.30 -26.26 -9.35
N GLY A 678 0.87 -27.02 -10.35
CA GLY A 678 1.34 -26.84 -11.72
C GLY A 678 1.03 -25.41 -12.18
N ARG A 679 2.00 -24.71 -12.80
CA ARG A 679 1.86 -23.30 -13.21
C ARG A 679 0.57 -22.98 -13.98
N THR A 680 0.08 -23.92 -14.79
CA THR A 680 -1.19 -23.81 -15.53
C THR A 680 -2.44 -23.93 -14.64
N ALA A 681 -2.39 -24.73 -13.58
CA ALA A 681 -3.46 -24.84 -12.59
C ALA A 681 -3.52 -23.57 -11.75
N LYS A 682 -2.38 -23.14 -11.17
CA LYS A 682 -2.28 -21.89 -10.41
C LYS A 682 -2.78 -20.68 -11.22
N ALA A 683 -2.26 -20.46 -12.43
CA ALA A 683 -2.70 -19.34 -13.27
C ALA A 683 -4.19 -19.40 -13.67
N ARG A 684 -4.83 -20.57 -13.64
CA ARG A 684 -6.29 -20.71 -13.85
C ARG A 684 -7.08 -20.41 -12.58
N ILE A 685 -6.61 -20.85 -11.41
CA ILE A 685 -7.24 -20.57 -10.11
C ILE A 685 -7.11 -19.07 -9.82
N ASP A 686 -5.90 -18.50 -9.87
CA ASP A 686 -5.63 -17.08 -9.67
C ASP A 686 -6.50 -16.21 -10.62
N GLY A 687 -6.52 -16.55 -11.92
CA GLY A 687 -7.33 -15.83 -12.92
C GLY A 687 -8.84 -16.00 -12.75
N ALA A 688 -9.31 -17.17 -12.32
CA ALA A 688 -10.72 -17.41 -12.05
C ALA A 688 -11.21 -16.69 -10.79
N THR A 689 -10.34 -16.53 -9.78
CA THR A 689 -10.60 -15.73 -8.57
C THR A 689 -10.58 -14.24 -8.90
N GLY A 690 -9.65 -13.79 -9.76
CA GLY A 690 -9.58 -12.39 -10.21
C GLY A 690 -10.84 -11.94 -10.96
N GLN A 691 -11.36 -12.76 -11.88
CA GLN A 691 -12.63 -12.46 -12.55
C GLN A 691 -13.81 -12.49 -11.57
N LEU A 692 -13.87 -13.47 -10.66
CA LEU A 692 -14.90 -13.50 -9.62
C LEU A 692 -14.86 -12.24 -8.74
N LEU A 693 -13.68 -11.69 -8.45
CA LEU A 693 -13.53 -10.42 -7.73
C LEU A 693 -14.02 -9.21 -8.55
N GLU A 694 -13.71 -9.16 -9.84
CA GLU A 694 -14.25 -8.13 -10.75
C GLU A 694 -15.79 -8.19 -10.78
N ASP A 695 -16.36 -9.37 -10.95
CA ASP A 695 -17.82 -9.61 -10.98
C ASP A 695 -18.49 -9.38 -9.60
N LEU A 696 -17.76 -9.51 -8.48
CA LEU A 696 -18.23 -9.18 -7.13
C LEU A 696 -18.15 -7.68 -6.82
N SER A 697 -17.25 -6.94 -7.47
CA SER A 697 -16.96 -5.53 -7.15
C SER A 697 -18.17 -4.56 -7.17
N PRO A 698 -19.26 -4.78 -7.94
CA PRO A 698 -20.43 -3.90 -7.87
C PRO A 698 -21.38 -4.17 -6.70
N VAL A 699 -21.21 -5.27 -5.95
CA VAL A 699 -22.13 -5.67 -4.87
C VAL A 699 -22.24 -4.63 -3.73
N PRO A 700 -21.14 -3.98 -3.27
CA PRO A 700 -21.21 -2.86 -2.34
C PRO A 700 -22.02 -1.68 -2.87
N ASP A 701 -21.63 -1.05 -3.99
CA ASP A 701 -22.28 0.12 -4.57
C ASP A 701 -23.79 -0.08 -4.81
N LEU A 702 -24.17 -1.28 -5.27
CA LEU A 702 -25.57 -1.65 -5.53
C LEU A 702 -26.42 -1.80 -4.26
N LEU A 703 -25.80 -1.97 -3.09
CA LEU A 703 -26.45 -2.21 -1.80
C LEU A 703 -26.09 -1.19 -0.71
N GLU A 704 -25.28 -0.20 -1.04
CA GLU A 704 -24.91 0.94 -0.19
C GLU A 704 -26.16 1.67 0.33
N ILE A 705 -26.16 1.91 1.65
CA ILE A 705 -27.26 2.55 2.37
C ILE A 705 -27.26 4.04 2.06
N ARG A 706 -28.32 4.53 1.41
CA ARG A 706 -28.43 5.93 0.96
C ARG A 706 -29.57 6.63 1.68
N LYS A 707 -29.34 7.85 2.17
CA LYS A 707 -30.36 8.69 2.84
C LYS A 707 -31.44 9.24 1.88
N SER A 708 -31.42 8.79 0.63
CA SER A 708 -32.47 9.01 -0.38
C SER A 708 -33.54 7.92 -0.41
N ALA A 709 -33.40 6.81 0.33
CA ALA A 709 -34.37 5.73 0.43
C ALA A 709 -35.74 6.20 0.98
#